data_AF-A0A2N2PPP2-F1
#
_entry.id   AF-A0A2N2PPP2-F1
#
_cell.length_a   1.000
_cell.length_b   1.000
_cell.length_c   1.000
_cell.angle_alpha   90.00
_cell.angle_beta   90.00
_cell.angle_gamma   90.00
#
_symmetry.space_group_name_H-M   'P 1'
#
loop_
_entity.id
_entity.type
_entity.pdbx_description
1 polymer ?
#
loop_
_entity_poly.entity_id
_entity_poly.type
_entity_poly.pdbx_seq_one_letter_code
_entity_poly.pdbx_strand_id
1 'polypeptide(L)'
;MGAPAAFLNSTLDYTSYVATMHSVRQGAVKLLYTSPETLLRPETLVMLDQCRVDCLTIDEAHCISSWGHDFRPEYRQLLPVRRRYPAAVCLALTATATPRVQQDITATLGFDQANVFVASFNRKNLYLAVRPRIDGLGQTLAFLAAHRGESGIIYCSTREGVDRLAAQLAERGWPARPYHAGLDDETRLRHQRLFVRDETPIMVATIAFGMGIDKSNVRFVLHYNLPKNIENYYQEIGRAGRDGLRADCLLLFSQGDVGTIYHFIEQGAASERPGRSARLQALVRYAQARECRRAPLLGYFGEPVADAACGMCDNCLTAEQPEAGAAAGAKAQTDVTEAARMFLRCVAETGQMFGVAHIVDVLRGSRSQKVLRQRHDRLSTYDAGQEFSAKQWRHLAQEFISQGLLTQDMQHGSLRLTPKGDQVLKGEKVYAVLAELQAGVSGPEAERPYNAVLFEQLRALRRQLADEANLPPFIIFSDRSLVEMATFFPQSPERFTDIDGVGQRKLERYGERFLAVIRACCQEQGIQEIAKSSAASARATTRTSDKRRFEEVGELFAAGHSVEELEALYSVKTATIVSHLHRYLQAGHPVDAGRVIGASGLLPETQQQVLAAFDEHGPERLGPVFEALGGAVSYDELHVMRLYYVAR
;
A
#
# COMPACT_ATOMS: atom_id res chain seq x y z
N MET A 1 -16.37 4.23 20.74
CA MET A 1 -16.77 5.62 20.40
C MET A 1 -18.28 5.73 20.58
N GLY A 2 -18.82 6.90 20.93
CA GLY A 2 -20.20 7.05 21.44
C GLY A 2 -21.25 7.54 20.44
N ALA A 3 -21.03 7.37 19.13
CA ALA A 3 -22.02 7.75 18.12
C ALA A 3 -23.10 6.65 17.97
N PRO A 4 -24.40 6.96 18.03
CA PRO A 4 -25.46 5.97 17.82
C PRO A 4 -25.41 5.41 16.39
N ALA A 5 -25.10 4.12 16.26
CA ALA A 5 -24.97 3.44 14.98
C ALA A 5 -25.77 2.13 14.97
N ALA A 6 -26.32 1.77 13.82
CA ALA A 6 -27.01 0.52 13.58
C ALA A 6 -26.69 -0.02 12.18
N PHE A 7 -27.06 -1.27 11.90
CA PHE A 7 -26.99 -1.85 10.57
C PHE A 7 -28.32 -2.49 10.18
N LEU A 8 -28.63 -2.52 8.88
CA LEU A 8 -29.76 -3.26 8.29
C LEU A 8 -29.23 -4.17 7.19
N ASN A 9 -29.39 -5.47 7.38
CA ASN A 9 -29.00 -6.50 6.42
C ASN A 9 -29.85 -7.78 6.64
N SER A 10 -29.61 -8.81 5.83
CA SER A 10 -30.31 -10.10 5.91
C SER A 10 -29.88 -11.00 7.08
N THR A 11 -28.90 -10.62 7.91
CA THR A 11 -28.47 -11.43 9.07
C THR A 11 -29.22 -11.09 10.36
N LEU A 12 -30.04 -10.04 10.36
CA LEU A 12 -30.93 -9.73 11.48
C LEU A 12 -32.18 -10.61 11.46
N ASP A 13 -32.63 -11.04 12.64
CA ASP A 13 -33.99 -11.57 12.80
C ASP A 13 -35.04 -10.47 12.57
N TYR A 14 -36.28 -10.90 12.31
CA TYR A 14 -37.39 -10.00 11.98
C TYR A 14 -37.66 -8.96 13.09
N THR A 15 -37.60 -9.38 14.35
CA THR A 15 -37.81 -8.51 15.52
C THR A 15 -36.76 -7.41 15.62
N SER A 16 -35.49 -7.76 15.46
CA SER A 16 -34.34 -6.86 15.47
C SER A 16 -34.35 -5.91 14.26
N TYR A 17 -34.77 -6.41 13.09
CA TYR A 17 -34.93 -5.59 11.88
C TYR A 17 -36.00 -4.50 12.07
N VAL A 18 -37.19 -4.87 12.58
CA VAL A 18 -38.28 -3.92 12.85
C VAL A 18 -37.91 -2.91 13.94
N ALA A 19 -37.28 -3.36 15.04
CA ALA A 19 -36.79 -2.48 16.10
C ALA A 19 -35.74 -1.49 15.59
N THR A 20 -34.85 -1.92 14.69
CA THR A 20 -33.86 -1.05 14.05
C THR A 20 -34.53 -0.01 13.16
N MET A 21 -35.47 -0.39 12.29
CA MET A 21 -36.22 0.56 11.45
C MET A 21 -36.97 1.62 12.29
N HIS A 22 -37.58 1.20 13.40
CA HIS A 22 -38.25 2.11 14.32
C HIS A 22 -37.28 3.11 14.96
N SER A 23 -36.10 2.63 15.38
CA SER A 23 -35.04 3.48 15.97
C SER A 23 -34.46 4.48 14.96
N VAL A 24 -34.39 4.12 13.67
CA VAL A 24 -34.01 5.03 12.59
C VAL A 24 -35.08 6.11 12.39
N ARG A 25 -36.36 5.73 12.29
CA ARG A 25 -37.50 6.68 12.15
C ARG A 25 -37.58 7.69 13.29
N GLN A 26 -37.25 7.29 14.52
CA GLN A 26 -37.22 8.17 15.68
C GLN A 26 -35.97 9.07 15.74
N GLY A 27 -35.05 8.98 14.78
CA GLY A 27 -33.81 9.76 14.74
C GLY A 27 -32.80 9.39 15.83
N ALA A 28 -32.98 8.25 16.51
CA ALA A 28 -32.09 7.75 17.55
C ALA A 28 -30.77 7.21 16.96
N VAL A 29 -30.81 6.68 15.74
CA VAL A 29 -29.64 6.27 14.96
C VAL A 29 -29.08 7.46 14.17
N LYS A 30 -27.75 7.65 14.21
CA LYS A 30 -27.03 8.69 13.43
C LYS A 30 -26.19 8.11 12.28
N LEU A 31 -25.80 6.84 12.38
CA LEU A 31 -25.07 6.11 11.34
C LEU A 31 -25.80 4.80 11.04
N LEU A 32 -26.28 4.64 9.80
CA LEU A 32 -26.96 3.43 9.34
C LEU A 32 -26.13 2.74 8.26
N TYR A 33 -25.60 1.56 8.59
CA TYR A 33 -24.92 0.70 7.62
C TYR A 33 -25.94 -0.21 6.93
N THR A 34 -25.88 -0.33 5.61
CA THR A 34 -26.81 -1.17 4.84
C THR A 34 -26.12 -1.77 3.64
N SER A 35 -26.53 -2.97 3.22
CA SER A 35 -26.08 -3.55 1.96
C SER A 35 -26.86 -2.93 0.78
N PRO A 36 -26.31 -2.86 -0.44
CA PRO A 36 -27.04 -2.34 -1.60
C PRO A 36 -28.39 -3.04 -1.80
N GLU A 37 -28.43 -4.37 -1.66
CA GLU A 37 -29.63 -5.21 -1.79
C GLU A 37 -30.69 -4.90 -0.72
N THR A 38 -30.28 -4.37 0.43
CA THR A 38 -31.18 -3.99 1.53
C THR A 38 -31.63 -2.53 1.40
N LEU A 39 -30.74 -1.64 0.93
CA LEU A 39 -31.04 -0.24 0.64
C LEU A 39 -32.04 -0.08 -0.51
N LEU A 40 -31.94 -0.90 -1.56
CA LEU A 40 -32.79 -0.83 -2.74
C LEU A 40 -34.22 -1.38 -2.52
N ARG A 41 -34.52 -1.92 -1.33
CA ARG A 41 -35.86 -2.45 -1.04
C ARG A 41 -36.87 -1.31 -0.82
N PRO A 42 -38.10 -1.42 -1.33
CA PRO A 42 -39.13 -0.38 -1.18
C PRO A 42 -39.36 0.03 0.29
N GLU A 43 -39.40 -0.92 1.21
CA GLU A 43 -39.63 -0.66 2.64
C GLU A 43 -38.51 0.16 3.28
N THR A 44 -37.25 -0.04 2.87
CA THR A 44 -36.09 0.72 3.34
C THR A 44 -36.13 2.14 2.80
N LEU A 45 -36.43 2.32 1.51
CA LEU A 45 -36.55 3.64 0.89
C LEU A 45 -37.70 4.45 1.51
N VAL A 46 -38.88 3.84 1.68
CA VAL A 46 -40.04 4.49 2.33
C VAL A 46 -39.76 4.88 3.79
N MET A 47 -38.95 4.09 4.51
CA MET A 47 -38.46 4.47 5.85
C MET A 47 -37.51 5.67 5.79
N LEU A 48 -36.57 5.69 4.83
CA LEU A 48 -35.62 6.78 4.66
C LEU A 48 -36.27 8.09 4.18
N ASP A 49 -37.34 8.02 3.39
CA ASP A 49 -38.13 9.19 2.97
C ASP A 49 -38.81 9.92 4.16
N GLN A 50 -39.08 9.19 5.24
CA GLN A 50 -39.63 9.73 6.49
C GLN A 50 -38.53 10.33 7.39
N CYS A 51 -37.27 10.21 6.99
CA CYS A 51 -36.10 10.67 7.72
C CYS A 51 -35.41 11.81 6.97
N ARG A 52 -34.69 12.67 7.69
CA ARG A 52 -33.74 13.60 7.06
C ARG A 52 -32.44 12.85 6.75
N VAL A 53 -32.16 12.61 5.48
CA VAL A 53 -30.89 12.02 5.01
C VAL A 53 -29.90 13.16 4.74
N ASP A 54 -28.94 13.37 5.64
CA ASP A 54 -27.90 14.40 5.48
C ASP A 54 -26.71 13.96 4.60
N CYS A 55 -26.39 12.65 4.60
CA CYS A 55 -25.26 12.10 3.86
C CYS A 55 -25.53 10.66 3.39
N LEU A 56 -25.10 10.35 2.17
CA LEU A 56 -25.06 9.02 1.58
C LEU A 56 -23.60 8.63 1.33
N THR A 57 -23.07 7.66 2.08
CA THR A 57 -21.70 7.16 1.90
C THR A 57 -21.72 5.81 1.22
N ILE A 58 -21.03 5.71 0.08
CA ILE A 58 -20.80 4.48 -0.67
C ILE A 58 -19.38 4.02 -0.36
N ASP A 59 -19.24 3.09 0.57
CA ASP A 59 -17.97 2.43 0.86
C ASP A 59 -17.65 1.37 -0.21
N GLU A 60 -16.37 1.03 -0.37
CA GLU A 60 -15.83 0.12 -1.39
C GLU A 60 -16.40 0.36 -2.82
N ALA A 61 -16.49 1.63 -3.20
CA ALA A 61 -17.09 2.11 -4.46
C ALA A 61 -16.51 1.51 -5.75
N HIS A 62 -15.35 0.83 -5.68
CA HIS A 62 -14.82 0.05 -6.81
C HIS A 62 -15.80 -1.05 -7.28
N CYS A 63 -16.74 -1.49 -6.44
CA CYS A 63 -17.79 -2.45 -6.78
C CYS A 63 -18.75 -1.95 -7.89
N ILE A 64 -18.86 -0.63 -8.11
CA ILE A 64 -19.68 -0.01 -9.16
C ILE A 64 -19.15 -0.36 -10.57
N SER A 65 -17.84 -0.51 -10.69
CA SER A 65 -17.16 -0.64 -11.97
C SER A 65 -17.06 -2.08 -12.40
N SER A 66 -17.48 -2.39 -13.63
CA SER A 66 -17.18 -3.67 -14.28
C SER A 66 -15.68 -3.86 -14.55
N TRP A 67 -14.90 -2.78 -14.49
CA TRP A 67 -13.44 -2.78 -14.54
C TRP A 67 -12.79 -2.89 -13.16
N GLY A 68 -13.59 -2.90 -12.08
CA GLY A 68 -13.18 -3.22 -10.71
C GLY A 68 -13.00 -4.73 -10.48
N HIS A 69 -12.35 -5.09 -9.36
CA HIS A 69 -11.99 -6.47 -9.05
C HIS A 69 -13.09 -7.28 -8.34
N ASP A 70 -14.08 -6.61 -7.73
CA ASP A 70 -15.30 -7.20 -7.14
C ASP A 70 -16.57 -6.48 -7.66
N PHE A 71 -16.83 -6.55 -8.97
CA PHE A 71 -18.00 -5.89 -9.58
C PHE A 71 -19.32 -6.46 -9.04
N ARG A 72 -20.25 -5.58 -8.65
CA ARG A 72 -21.59 -5.91 -8.16
C ARG A 72 -22.67 -5.08 -8.88
N PRO A 73 -23.56 -5.69 -9.68
CA PRO A 73 -24.58 -4.96 -10.46
C PRO A 73 -25.46 -3.99 -9.64
N GLU A 74 -25.71 -4.32 -8.37
CA GLU A 74 -26.55 -3.58 -7.43
C GLU A 74 -25.97 -2.20 -7.11
N TYR A 75 -24.64 -2.06 -7.10
CA TYR A 75 -23.97 -0.77 -6.88
C TYR A 75 -24.28 0.26 -7.98
N ARG A 76 -24.59 -0.18 -9.21
CA ARG A 76 -25.01 0.74 -10.29
C ARG A 76 -26.43 1.29 -10.08
N GLN A 77 -27.24 0.63 -9.27
CA GLN A 77 -28.60 1.07 -8.92
C GLN A 77 -28.60 2.15 -7.81
N LEU A 78 -27.44 2.52 -7.27
CA LEU A 78 -27.29 3.61 -6.29
C LEU A 78 -27.45 5.01 -6.90
N LEU A 79 -27.32 5.17 -8.23
CA LEU A 79 -27.56 6.47 -8.89
C LEU A 79 -29.02 6.95 -8.72
N PRO A 80 -30.08 6.13 -8.95
CA PRO A 80 -31.44 6.42 -8.53
C PRO A 80 -31.58 6.84 -7.06
N VAL A 81 -30.87 6.18 -6.14
CA VAL A 81 -30.92 6.52 -4.69
C VAL A 81 -30.31 7.89 -4.43
N ARG A 82 -29.16 8.22 -5.03
CA ARG A 82 -28.57 9.58 -4.98
C ARG A 82 -29.56 10.63 -5.52
N ARG A 83 -30.23 10.33 -6.64
CA ARG A 83 -31.24 11.25 -7.24
C ARG A 83 -32.49 11.42 -6.37
N ARG A 84 -32.83 10.45 -5.53
CA ARG A 84 -33.95 10.52 -4.57
C ARG A 84 -33.66 11.48 -3.41
N TYR A 85 -32.40 11.60 -2.98
CA TYR A 85 -31.97 12.45 -1.87
C TYR A 85 -31.02 13.57 -2.34
N PRO A 86 -31.46 14.52 -3.19
CA PRO A 86 -30.58 15.50 -3.84
C PRO A 86 -29.95 16.52 -2.87
N ALA A 87 -30.53 16.69 -1.67
CA ALA A 87 -29.98 17.54 -0.62
C ALA A 87 -28.90 16.85 0.25
N ALA A 88 -28.74 15.52 0.12
CA ALA A 88 -27.75 14.77 0.88
C ALA A 88 -26.36 14.87 0.24
N VAL A 89 -25.32 15.02 1.05
CA VAL A 89 -23.94 14.92 0.58
C VAL A 89 -23.66 13.47 0.18
N CYS A 90 -23.32 13.23 -1.09
CA CYS A 90 -22.97 11.89 -1.57
C CYS A 90 -21.45 11.72 -1.63
N LEU A 91 -20.93 10.72 -0.93
CA LEU A 91 -19.51 10.40 -0.82
C LEU A 91 -19.25 8.98 -1.33
N ALA A 92 -18.16 8.78 -2.08
CA ALA A 92 -17.71 7.45 -2.49
C ALA A 92 -16.26 7.22 -2.03
N LEU A 93 -16.02 6.07 -1.40
CA LEU A 93 -14.74 5.70 -0.79
C LEU A 93 -14.24 4.40 -1.41
N THR A 94 -12.94 4.29 -1.66
CA THR A 94 -12.30 3.05 -2.13
C THR A 94 -10.79 3.13 -1.96
N ALA A 95 -10.16 2.01 -1.57
CA ALA A 95 -8.71 1.91 -1.41
C ALA A 95 -7.97 1.45 -2.68
N THR A 96 -8.68 0.97 -3.71
CA THR A 96 -8.10 0.26 -4.87
C THR A 96 -8.84 0.53 -6.18
N ALA A 97 -8.87 1.79 -6.59
CA ALA A 97 -9.36 2.20 -7.90
C ALA A 97 -8.21 2.64 -8.81
N THR A 98 -8.00 1.93 -9.91
CA THR A 98 -7.16 2.40 -11.02
C THR A 98 -7.81 3.60 -11.72
N PRO A 99 -7.09 4.41 -12.52
CA PRO A 99 -7.66 5.62 -13.13
C PRO A 99 -8.93 5.34 -13.95
N ARG A 100 -8.98 4.19 -14.64
CA ARG A 100 -10.17 3.73 -15.36
C ARG A 100 -11.36 3.43 -14.45
N VAL A 101 -11.11 2.85 -13.27
CA VAL A 101 -12.16 2.58 -12.26
C VAL A 101 -12.63 3.89 -11.63
N GLN A 102 -11.73 4.84 -11.36
CA GLN A 102 -12.09 6.18 -10.87
C GLN A 102 -13.00 6.91 -11.87
N GLN A 103 -12.69 6.85 -13.16
CA GLN A 103 -13.54 7.39 -14.24
C GLN A 103 -14.91 6.70 -14.31
N ASP A 104 -14.98 5.37 -14.21
CA ASP A 104 -16.25 4.62 -14.25
C ASP A 104 -17.13 4.91 -13.01
N ILE A 105 -16.54 5.06 -11.82
CA ILE A 105 -17.25 5.48 -10.59
C ILE A 105 -17.82 6.90 -10.76
N THR A 106 -16.98 7.85 -11.17
CA THR A 106 -17.38 9.27 -11.30
C THR A 106 -18.46 9.44 -12.38
N ALA A 107 -18.32 8.79 -13.54
CA ALA A 107 -19.32 8.79 -14.58
C ALA A 107 -20.63 8.11 -14.15
N THR A 108 -20.57 6.94 -13.50
CA THR A 108 -21.77 6.19 -13.07
C THR A 108 -22.54 6.92 -11.98
N LEU A 109 -21.85 7.52 -10.99
CA LEU A 109 -22.51 8.25 -9.91
C LEU A 109 -22.88 9.69 -10.29
N GLY A 110 -22.27 10.27 -11.31
CA GLY A 110 -22.43 11.67 -11.69
C GLY A 110 -21.67 12.63 -10.78
N PHE A 111 -20.40 12.34 -10.49
CA PHE A 111 -19.50 13.25 -9.78
C PHE A 111 -18.68 14.10 -10.74
N ASP A 112 -18.44 15.35 -10.35
CA ASP A 112 -17.48 16.24 -11.00
C ASP A 112 -16.05 15.80 -10.66
N GLN A 113 -15.13 15.90 -11.62
CA GLN A 113 -13.71 15.62 -11.44
C GLN A 113 -13.07 16.56 -10.39
N ALA A 114 -13.60 17.78 -10.22
CA ALA A 114 -13.14 18.72 -9.18
C ALA A 114 -13.32 18.20 -7.74
N ASN A 115 -14.14 17.16 -7.53
CA ASN A 115 -14.39 16.53 -6.24
C ASN A 115 -13.69 15.16 -6.08
N VAL A 116 -12.71 14.85 -6.94
CA VAL A 116 -11.96 13.59 -6.89
C VAL A 116 -10.66 13.80 -6.11
N PHE A 117 -10.58 13.19 -4.93
CA PHE A 117 -9.41 13.27 -4.05
C PHE A 117 -8.66 11.93 -4.06
N VAL A 118 -7.46 11.91 -4.65
CA VAL A 118 -6.59 10.72 -4.70
C VAL A 118 -5.41 10.93 -3.76
N ALA A 119 -5.28 10.07 -2.75
CA ALA A 119 -4.08 9.98 -1.92
C ALA A 119 -3.09 8.98 -2.54
N SER A 120 -1.82 9.11 -2.19
CA SER A 120 -0.77 8.18 -2.64
C SER A 120 -1.04 6.74 -2.15
N PHE A 121 -0.88 5.78 -3.06
CA PHE A 121 -0.87 4.34 -2.81
C PHE A 121 0.46 3.87 -2.19
N ASN A 122 1.44 4.77 -2.02
CA ASN A 122 2.77 4.44 -1.52
C ASN A 122 2.81 4.22 0.00
N ARG A 123 2.49 2.98 0.43
CA ARG A 123 2.66 2.51 1.80
C ARG A 123 4.15 2.32 2.16
N LYS A 124 4.86 3.43 2.43
CA LYS A 124 6.33 3.46 2.67
C LYS A 124 6.80 2.51 3.77
N ASN A 125 5.96 2.23 4.76
CA ASN A 125 6.28 1.36 5.89
C ASN A 125 6.24 -0.15 5.58
N LEU A 126 5.77 -0.56 4.41
CA LEU A 126 5.75 -1.97 4.02
C LEU A 126 7.07 -2.38 3.35
N TYR A 127 7.72 -3.43 3.84
CA TYR A 127 8.81 -4.08 3.12
C TYR A 127 8.23 -5.07 2.11
N LEU A 128 8.55 -4.93 0.82
CA LEU A 128 8.00 -5.79 -0.25
C LEU A 128 9.05 -6.80 -0.74
N ALA A 129 8.74 -8.10 -0.68
CA ALA A 129 9.62 -9.15 -1.19
C ALA A 129 8.88 -10.22 -2.00
N VAL A 130 9.52 -10.71 -3.06
CA VAL A 130 9.03 -11.84 -3.86
C VAL A 130 10.10 -12.92 -3.90
N ARG A 131 9.75 -14.17 -3.60
CA ARG A 131 10.68 -15.31 -3.62
C ARG A 131 10.07 -16.47 -4.40
N PRO A 132 10.84 -17.18 -5.26
CA PRO A 132 10.35 -18.41 -5.87
C PRO A 132 9.96 -19.43 -4.81
N ARG A 133 8.79 -20.07 -4.96
CA ARG A 133 8.35 -21.16 -4.08
C ARG A 133 9.02 -22.48 -4.51
N ILE A 134 9.92 -22.97 -3.69
CA ILE A 134 10.64 -24.25 -3.88
C ILE A 134 10.20 -25.23 -2.78
N ASP A 135 10.40 -24.84 -1.53
CA ASP A 135 9.86 -25.52 -0.34
C ASP A 135 8.99 -24.50 0.41
N GLY A 136 7.70 -24.48 0.08
CA GLY A 136 6.78 -23.50 0.65
C GLY A 136 6.72 -23.56 2.18
N LEU A 137 6.77 -24.76 2.77
CA LEU A 137 6.68 -24.93 4.22
C LEU A 137 7.99 -24.49 4.89
N GLY A 138 9.15 -24.94 4.40
CA GLY A 138 10.45 -24.52 4.93
C GLY A 138 10.69 -23.01 4.79
N GLN A 139 10.32 -22.42 3.64
CA GLN A 139 10.39 -20.97 3.43
C GLN A 139 9.45 -20.20 4.37
N THR A 140 8.24 -20.72 4.63
CA THR A 140 7.30 -20.13 5.59
C THR A 140 7.84 -20.21 7.02
N LEU A 141 8.39 -21.35 7.43
CA LEU A 141 8.99 -21.52 8.77
C LEU A 141 10.20 -20.61 8.99
N ALA A 142 11.07 -20.46 7.98
CA ALA A 142 12.21 -19.55 8.01
C ALA A 142 11.78 -18.08 8.10
N PHE A 143 10.74 -17.70 7.35
CA PHE A 143 10.17 -16.35 7.44
C PHE A 143 9.55 -16.08 8.81
N LEU A 144 8.70 -17.00 9.31
CA LEU A 144 8.09 -16.87 10.63
C LEU A 144 9.13 -16.78 11.75
N ALA A 145 10.28 -17.44 11.63
CA ALA A 145 11.35 -17.38 12.63
C ALA A 145 11.88 -15.94 12.87
N ALA A 146 11.89 -15.08 11.85
CA ALA A 146 12.22 -13.66 11.98
C ALA A 146 11.11 -12.82 12.64
N HIS A 147 9.88 -13.34 12.66
CA HIS A 147 8.66 -12.70 13.18
C HIS A 147 8.12 -13.42 14.44
N ARG A 148 9.01 -13.99 15.26
CA ARG A 148 8.62 -14.68 16.51
C ARG A 148 7.88 -13.71 17.46
N GLY A 149 6.68 -14.10 17.87
CA GLY A 149 5.84 -13.30 18.77
C GLY A 149 5.10 -12.15 18.09
N GLU A 150 5.22 -11.99 16.77
CA GLU A 150 4.54 -10.94 16.00
C GLU A 150 3.27 -11.46 15.33
N SER A 151 2.27 -10.58 15.16
CA SER A 151 0.98 -10.94 14.57
C SER A 151 1.01 -10.79 13.05
N GLY A 152 0.49 -11.79 12.32
CA GLY A 152 0.57 -11.81 10.86
C GLY A 152 -0.44 -12.72 10.17
N ILE A 153 -0.59 -12.53 8.87
CA ILE A 153 -1.58 -13.23 8.03
C ILE A 153 -0.86 -14.04 6.96
N ILE A 154 -1.27 -15.30 6.77
CA ILE A 154 -0.75 -16.20 5.73
C ILE A 154 -1.88 -16.51 4.75
N TYR A 155 -1.79 -16.03 3.52
CA TYR A 155 -2.81 -16.23 2.47
C TYR A 155 -2.53 -17.48 1.62
N CYS A 156 -3.52 -18.37 1.54
CA CYS A 156 -3.55 -19.56 0.69
C CYS A 156 -4.79 -19.53 -0.24
N SER A 157 -4.70 -20.17 -1.41
CA SER A 157 -5.78 -20.10 -2.41
C SER A 157 -6.95 -21.06 -2.18
N THR A 158 -6.78 -22.11 -1.37
CA THR A 158 -7.80 -23.15 -1.14
C THR A 158 -8.07 -23.39 0.35
N ARG A 159 -9.27 -23.87 0.68
CA ARG A 159 -9.68 -24.21 2.06
C ARG A 159 -8.78 -25.28 2.66
N GLU A 160 -8.63 -26.39 1.95
CA GLU A 160 -7.71 -27.50 2.29
C GLU A 160 -6.25 -27.02 2.47
N GLY A 161 -5.79 -26.07 1.65
CA GLY A 161 -4.45 -25.48 1.79
C GLY A 161 -4.28 -24.66 3.06
N VAL A 162 -5.34 -23.96 3.50
CA VAL A 162 -5.38 -23.25 4.79
C VAL A 162 -5.34 -24.24 5.95
N ASP A 163 -6.21 -25.24 5.96
CA ASP A 163 -6.29 -26.22 7.06
C ASP A 163 -4.98 -27.00 7.21
N ARG A 164 -4.43 -27.50 6.09
CA ARG A 164 -3.16 -28.24 6.07
C ARG A 164 -2.00 -27.39 6.59
N LEU A 165 -1.87 -26.14 6.13
CA LEU A 165 -0.76 -25.29 6.56
C LEU A 165 -0.93 -24.85 8.03
N ALA A 166 -2.15 -24.55 8.48
CA ALA A 166 -2.43 -24.25 9.88
C ALA A 166 -2.07 -25.43 10.80
N ALA A 167 -2.45 -26.66 10.43
CA ALA A 167 -2.09 -27.87 11.16
C ALA A 167 -0.56 -28.08 11.22
N GLN A 168 0.12 -28.00 10.06
CA GLN A 168 1.58 -28.14 9.99
C GLN A 168 2.33 -27.10 10.82
N LEU A 169 1.82 -25.88 10.91
CA LEU A 169 2.38 -24.83 11.78
C LEU A 169 2.12 -25.14 13.26
N ALA A 170 0.90 -25.53 13.62
CA ALA A 170 0.52 -25.87 14.99
C ALA A 170 1.32 -27.07 15.56
N GLU A 171 1.52 -28.13 14.77
CA GLU A 171 2.41 -29.26 15.09
C GLU A 171 3.84 -28.82 15.45
N ARG A 172 4.30 -27.71 14.87
CA ARG A 172 5.65 -27.16 15.04
C ARG A 172 5.70 -26.04 16.08
N GLY A 173 4.68 -25.96 16.95
CA GLY A 173 4.61 -25.00 18.06
C GLY A 173 4.30 -23.56 17.64
N TRP A 174 3.84 -23.32 16.40
CA TRP A 174 3.37 -22.00 16.00
C TRP A 174 1.89 -21.82 16.34
N PRO A 175 1.50 -20.76 17.08
CA PRO A 175 0.11 -20.48 17.41
C PRO A 175 -0.63 -19.91 16.17
N ALA A 176 -0.96 -20.81 15.25
CA ALA A 176 -1.65 -20.55 14.00
C ALA A 176 -3.07 -21.14 14.01
N ARG A 177 -4.03 -20.43 13.40
CA ARG A 177 -5.41 -20.92 13.19
C ARG A 177 -5.85 -20.78 11.74
N PRO A 178 -6.72 -21.68 11.23
CA PRO A 178 -7.32 -21.55 9.90
C PRO A 178 -8.49 -20.56 9.90
N TYR A 179 -8.68 -19.85 8.79
CA TYR A 179 -9.87 -19.04 8.52
C TYR A 179 -10.31 -19.11 7.05
N HIS A 180 -11.51 -19.60 6.81
CA HIS A 180 -12.14 -19.58 5.49
C HIS A 180 -13.65 -19.76 5.57
N ALA A 181 -14.35 -19.46 4.46
CA ALA A 181 -15.81 -19.59 4.34
C ALA A 181 -16.37 -21.03 4.46
N GLY A 182 -15.53 -22.06 4.59
CA GLY A 182 -15.95 -23.43 4.95
C GLY A 182 -16.01 -23.70 6.46
N LEU A 183 -15.61 -22.77 7.33
CA LEU A 183 -15.78 -22.88 8.77
C LEU A 183 -17.16 -22.34 9.15
N ASP A 184 -17.77 -22.95 10.17
CA ASP A 184 -18.98 -22.45 10.80
C ASP A 184 -18.79 -21.04 11.41
N ASP A 185 -19.89 -20.31 11.53
CA ASP A 185 -19.89 -18.90 11.92
C ASP A 185 -19.32 -18.68 13.34
N GLU A 186 -19.57 -19.60 14.27
CA GLU A 186 -19.04 -19.55 15.64
C GLU A 186 -17.51 -19.71 15.65
N THR A 187 -16.99 -20.72 14.94
CA THR A 187 -15.55 -20.96 14.81
C THR A 187 -14.85 -19.80 14.10
N ARG A 188 -15.44 -19.23 13.03
CA ARG A 188 -14.89 -18.02 12.37
C ARG A 188 -14.81 -16.86 13.35
N LEU A 189 -15.90 -16.54 14.05
CA LEU A 189 -15.94 -15.44 15.01
C LEU A 189 -14.96 -15.66 16.17
N ARG A 190 -14.85 -16.89 16.68
CA ARG A 190 -13.86 -17.30 17.69
C ARG A 190 -12.43 -17.06 17.20
N HIS A 191 -12.06 -17.56 16.02
CA HIS A 191 -10.72 -17.39 15.47
C HIS A 191 -10.38 -15.91 15.21
N GLN A 192 -11.33 -15.13 14.67
CA GLN A 192 -11.18 -13.68 14.51
C GLN A 192 -10.96 -12.99 15.86
N ARG A 193 -11.72 -13.34 16.90
CA ARG A 193 -11.54 -12.79 18.26
C ARG A 193 -10.15 -13.08 18.82
N LEU A 194 -9.68 -14.32 18.71
CA LEU A 194 -8.35 -14.74 19.19
C LEU A 194 -7.22 -13.95 18.50
N PHE A 195 -7.35 -13.70 17.19
CA PHE A 195 -6.37 -12.92 16.42
C PHE A 195 -6.39 -11.43 16.76
N VAL A 196 -7.58 -10.85 16.87
CA VAL A 196 -7.77 -9.44 17.26
C VAL A 196 -7.22 -9.17 18.68
N ARG A 197 -7.29 -10.15 19.58
CA ARG A 197 -6.81 -10.07 20.97
C ARG A 197 -5.34 -10.45 21.21
N ASP A 198 -4.57 -10.77 20.17
CA ASP A 198 -3.18 -11.28 20.31
C ASP A 198 -3.10 -12.61 21.14
N GLU A 199 -4.18 -13.39 21.18
CA GLU A 199 -4.21 -14.76 21.73
C GLU A 199 -3.74 -15.80 20.69
N THR A 200 -3.92 -15.51 19.40
CA THR A 200 -3.38 -16.28 18.27
C THR A 200 -2.77 -15.29 17.27
N PRO A 201 -1.45 -15.08 17.27
CA PRO A 201 -0.84 -14.07 16.42
C PRO A 201 -0.86 -14.42 14.93
N ILE A 202 -0.93 -15.71 14.55
CA ILE A 202 -0.88 -16.13 13.15
C ILE A 202 -2.26 -16.60 12.67
N MET A 203 -2.80 -15.95 11.62
CA MET A 203 -3.95 -16.47 10.89
C MET A 203 -3.53 -17.02 9.53
N VAL A 204 -3.84 -18.28 9.26
CA VAL A 204 -3.75 -18.86 7.91
C VAL A 204 -5.14 -18.77 7.27
N ALA A 205 -5.26 -18.20 6.07
CA ALA A 205 -6.56 -17.87 5.53
C ALA A 205 -6.67 -17.86 4.01
N THR A 206 -7.91 -17.95 3.52
CA THR A 206 -8.25 -17.54 2.15
C THR A 206 -8.65 -16.06 2.13
N ILE A 207 -8.92 -15.51 0.94
CA ILE A 207 -9.41 -14.14 0.73
C ILE A 207 -10.65 -13.75 1.57
N ALA A 208 -11.36 -14.74 2.13
CA ALA A 208 -12.47 -14.53 3.07
C ALA A 208 -12.02 -13.84 4.38
N PHE A 209 -10.74 -13.96 4.77
CA PHE A 209 -10.17 -13.22 5.91
C PHE A 209 -9.66 -11.86 5.42
N GLY A 210 -10.58 -10.89 5.28
CA GLY A 210 -10.21 -9.57 4.80
C GLY A 210 -11.24 -8.49 5.07
N MET A 211 -12.47 -8.66 4.60
CA MET A 211 -13.53 -7.67 4.83
C MET A 211 -13.80 -7.55 6.34
N GLY A 212 -13.64 -6.35 6.92
CA GLY A 212 -13.97 -6.06 8.31
C GLY A 212 -12.93 -6.42 9.39
N ILE A 213 -11.70 -6.85 9.04
CA ILE A 213 -10.64 -7.02 10.05
C ILE A 213 -9.99 -5.67 10.32
N ASP A 214 -10.15 -5.17 11.54
CA ASP A 214 -9.41 -4.02 12.04
C ASP A 214 -8.47 -4.44 13.17
N LYS A 215 -7.20 -4.63 12.81
CA LYS A 215 -6.08 -4.88 13.71
C LYS A 215 -4.92 -4.02 13.23
N SER A 216 -4.52 -3.04 14.02
CA SER A 216 -3.51 -2.06 13.59
C SER A 216 -2.10 -2.64 13.47
N ASN A 217 -1.80 -3.65 14.29
CA ASN A 217 -0.47 -4.19 14.55
C ASN A 217 -0.17 -5.53 13.85
N VAL A 218 -0.64 -5.69 12.60
CA VAL A 218 -0.21 -6.80 11.74
C VAL A 218 1.20 -6.49 11.23
N ARG A 219 2.20 -7.25 11.67
CA ARG A 219 3.64 -7.07 11.36
C ARG A 219 4.09 -7.81 10.11
N PHE A 220 3.36 -8.84 9.67
CA PHE A 220 3.67 -9.49 8.39
C PHE A 220 2.43 -9.98 7.63
N VAL A 221 2.58 -10.06 6.31
CA VAL A 221 1.65 -10.75 5.40
C VAL A 221 2.46 -11.66 4.48
N LEU A 222 2.18 -12.97 4.52
CA LEU A 222 2.81 -13.96 3.65
C LEU A 222 1.79 -14.52 2.67
N HIS A 223 2.03 -14.36 1.38
CA HIS A 223 1.26 -15.01 0.33
C HIS A 223 1.91 -16.35 -0.03
N TYR A 224 1.37 -17.43 0.53
CA TYR A 224 1.82 -18.80 0.28
C TYR A 224 1.47 -19.24 -1.15
N ASN A 225 0.35 -18.74 -1.66
CA ASN A 225 -0.08 -18.85 -3.04
C ASN A 225 -0.19 -17.47 -3.69
N LEU A 226 -0.15 -17.45 -5.03
CA LEU A 226 -0.40 -16.23 -5.81
C LEU A 226 -1.87 -15.75 -5.65
N PRO A 227 -2.11 -14.45 -5.34
CA PRO A 227 -3.44 -13.85 -5.41
C PRO A 227 -4.05 -13.91 -6.82
N LYS A 228 -5.37 -13.71 -6.92
CA LYS A 228 -6.08 -13.72 -8.21
C LYS A 228 -5.69 -12.58 -9.15
N ASN A 229 -5.29 -11.44 -8.59
CA ASN A 229 -4.98 -10.20 -9.29
C ASN A 229 -4.16 -9.26 -8.38
N ILE A 230 -3.67 -8.16 -8.93
CA ILE A 230 -2.82 -7.19 -8.23
C ILE A 230 -3.60 -6.30 -7.24
N GLU A 231 -4.89 -6.06 -7.47
CA GLU A 231 -5.76 -5.32 -6.54
C GLU A 231 -5.94 -6.09 -5.22
N ASN A 232 -6.28 -7.38 -5.31
CA ASN A 232 -6.32 -8.32 -4.19
C ASN A 232 -4.99 -8.31 -3.43
N TYR A 233 -3.87 -8.48 -4.14
CA TYR A 233 -2.54 -8.45 -3.52
C TYR A 233 -2.31 -7.15 -2.74
N TYR A 234 -2.61 -5.99 -3.33
CA TYR A 234 -2.46 -4.69 -2.69
C TYR A 234 -3.37 -4.51 -1.46
N GLN A 235 -4.64 -4.93 -1.52
CA GLN A 235 -5.53 -4.91 -0.36
C GLN A 235 -5.04 -5.83 0.76
N GLU A 236 -4.54 -7.02 0.40
CA GLU A 236 -4.09 -8.06 1.33
C GLU A 236 -2.81 -7.64 2.05
N ILE A 237 -1.79 -7.11 1.36
CA ILE A 237 -0.61 -6.51 2.01
C ILE A 237 -0.96 -5.22 2.77
N GLY A 238 -1.94 -4.45 2.31
CA GLY A 238 -2.38 -3.20 2.94
C GLY A 238 -2.94 -3.36 4.36
N ARG A 239 -3.21 -4.59 4.79
CA ARG A 239 -3.59 -4.98 6.16
C ARG A 239 -2.43 -4.88 7.14
N ALA A 240 -1.21 -5.04 6.65
CA ALA A 240 0.01 -4.92 7.44
C ALA A 240 0.27 -3.44 7.80
N GLY A 241 0.91 -3.21 8.95
CA GLY A 241 1.45 -1.90 9.36
C GLY A 241 0.45 -0.75 9.30
N ARG A 242 -0.79 -0.94 9.75
CA ARG A 242 -1.83 0.12 9.80
C ARG A 242 -1.54 1.18 10.86
N ASP A 243 -0.77 0.84 11.89
CA ASP A 243 -0.17 1.78 12.86
C ASP A 243 0.99 2.63 12.29
N GLY A 244 1.40 2.38 11.04
CA GLY A 244 2.49 3.07 10.36
C GLY A 244 3.89 2.52 10.67
N LEU A 245 4.01 1.55 11.58
CA LEU A 245 5.29 0.87 11.84
C LEU A 245 5.65 -0.08 10.68
N ARG A 246 6.93 -0.48 10.61
CA ARG A 246 7.39 -1.46 9.63
C ARG A 246 6.55 -2.74 9.68
N ALA A 247 6.26 -3.27 8.50
CA ALA A 247 5.69 -4.60 8.35
C ALA A 247 6.15 -5.26 7.05
N ASP A 248 6.37 -6.57 7.07
CA ASP A 248 7.05 -7.29 6.00
C ASP A 248 6.06 -8.14 5.18
N CYS A 249 6.10 -7.99 3.86
CA CYS A 249 5.17 -8.59 2.93
C CYS A 249 5.90 -9.51 1.94
N LEU A 250 5.74 -10.83 2.10
CA LEU A 250 6.44 -11.85 1.31
C LEU A 250 5.49 -12.63 0.40
N LEU A 251 5.75 -12.61 -0.92
CA LEU A 251 5.06 -13.44 -1.90
C LEU A 251 5.91 -14.65 -2.31
N LEU A 252 5.40 -15.87 -2.06
CA LEU A 252 5.98 -17.13 -2.54
C LEU A 252 5.47 -17.44 -3.95
N PHE A 253 6.15 -16.89 -4.96
CA PHE A 253 5.73 -16.97 -6.36
C PHE A 253 5.93 -18.37 -6.96
N SER A 254 4.90 -18.88 -7.66
CA SER A 254 4.94 -20.16 -8.36
C SER A 254 4.19 -20.07 -9.70
N GLN A 255 4.83 -20.53 -10.79
CA GLN A 255 4.19 -20.62 -12.11
C GLN A 255 3.01 -21.62 -12.14
N GLY A 256 2.99 -22.61 -11.22
CA GLY A 256 1.84 -23.52 -11.09
C GLY A 256 0.57 -22.81 -10.62
N ASP A 257 0.71 -21.77 -9.79
CA ASP A 257 -0.41 -20.95 -9.33
C ASP A 257 -0.94 -20.05 -10.45
N VAL A 258 -0.05 -19.52 -11.31
CA VAL A 258 -0.42 -18.75 -12.51
C VAL A 258 -1.32 -19.59 -13.42
N GLY A 259 -0.90 -20.79 -13.79
CA GLY A 259 -1.70 -21.70 -14.63
C GLY A 259 -3.03 -22.11 -13.98
N THR A 260 -3.04 -22.28 -12.66
CA THR A 260 -4.27 -22.57 -11.90
C THR A 260 -5.26 -21.40 -11.97
N ILE A 261 -4.80 -20.16 -11.79
CA ILE A 261 -5.66 -18.97 -11.89
C ILE A 261 -6.11 -18.77 -13.34
N TYR A 262 -5.23 -18.96 -14.33
CA TYR A 262 -5.58 -18.86 -15.74
C TYR A 262 -6.68 -19.85 -16.13
N HIS A 263 -6.61 -21.10 -15.64
CA HIS A 263 -7.66 -22.09 -15.87
C HIS A 263 -9.03 -21.65 -15.32
N PHE A 264 -9.08 -21.05 -14.12
CA PHE A 264 -10.31 -20.46 -13.57
C PHE A 264 -10.80 -19.24 -14.34
N ILE A 265 -9.92 -18.50 -15.04
CA ILE A 265 -10.33 -17.40 -15.92
C ILE A 265 -11.01 -17.97 -17.18
N GLU A 266 -10.45 -19.01 -17.80
CA GLU A 266 -11.04 -19.66 -18.98
C GLU A 266 -12.36 -20.38 -18.69
N GLN A 267 -12.57 -20.90 -17.48
CA GLN A 267 -13.89 -21.40 -17.06
C GLN A 267 -14.94 -20.28 -16.88
N GLY A 268 -14.51 -19.01 -16.77
CA GLY A 268 -15.38 -17.87 -16.55
C GLY A 268 -16.13 -17.37 -17.78
N ALA A 269 -17.03 -16.41 -17.56
CA ALA A 269 -17.79 -15.73 -18.62
C ALA A 269 -16.86 -15.08 -19.65
N ALA A 270 -17.09 -15.36 -20.93
CA ALA A 270 -16.21 -14.96 -22.03
C ALA A 270 -15.96 -13.44 -22.10
N SER A 271 -16.97 -12.63 -21.77
CA SER A 271 -16.91 -11.16 -21.71
C SER A 271 -15.91 -10.62 -20.68
N GLU A 272 -15.65 -11.35 -19.60
CA GLU A 272 -14.77 -10.91 -18.51
C GLU A 272 -13.34 -11.42 -18.63
N ARG A 273 -13.09 -12.47 -19.43
CA ARG A 273 -11.75 -13.09 -19.55
C ARG A 273 -10.65 -12.10 -19.90
N PRO A 274 -10.79 -11.19 -20.89
CA PRO A 274 -9.72 -10.26 -21.24
C PRO A 274 -9.31 -9.37 -20.06
N GLY A 275 -10.27 -8.88 -19.28
CA GLY A 275 -10.03 -8.07 -18.09
C GLY A 275 -9.34 -8.87 -16.99
N ARG A 276 -9.85 -10.06 -16.67
CA ARG A 276 -9.26 -10.95 -15.64
C ARG A 276 -7.83 -11.38 -16.01
N SER A 277 -7.59 -11.73 -17.28
CA SER A 277 -6.25 -12.10 -17.78
C SER A 277 -5.27 -10.93 -17.74
N ALA A 278 -5.70 -9.71 -18.09
CA ALA A 278 -4.84 -8.52 -18.00
C ALA A 278 -4.40 -8.23 -16.55
N ARG A 279 -5.29 -8.42 -15.57
CA ARG A 279 -4.97 -8.28 -14.14
C ARG A 279 -4.00 -9.36 -13.64
N LEU A 280 -4.17 -10.61 -14.07
CA LEU A 280 -3.21 -11.68 -13.78
C LEU A 280 -1.83 -11.37 -14.37
N GLN A 281 -1.77 -10.90 -15.62
CA GLN A 281 -0.52 -10.47 -16.26
C GLN A 281 0.14 -9.29 -15.55
N ALA A 282 -0.62 -8.35 -14.98
CA ALA A 282 -0.06 -7.29 -14.13
C ALA A 282 0.60 -7.86 -12.86
N LEU A 283 -0.06 -8.80 -12.18
CA LEU A 283 0.51 -9.46 -10.99
C LEU A 283 1.75 -10.32 -11.31
N VAL A 284 1.76 -11.03 -12.44
CA VAL A 284 2.94 -11.79 -12.90
C VAL A 284 4.10 -10.85 -13.22
N ARG A 285 3.85 -9.73 -13.90
CA ARG A 285 4.88 -8.69 -14.13
C ARG A 285 5.42 -8.12 -12.81
N TYR A 286 4.57 -7.82 -11.83
CA TYR A 286 5.02 -7.41 -10.49
C TYR A 286 5.92 -8.46 -9.84
N ALA A 287 5.54 -9.74 -9.88
CA ALA A 287 6.33 -10.82 -9.29
C ALA A 287 7.69 -11.03 -9.98
N GLN A 288 7.75 -10.86 -11.30
CA GLN A 288 8.96 -11.01 -12.12
C GLN A 288 9.79 -9.70 -12.29
N ALA A 289 9.31 -8.57 -11.74
CA ALA A 289 9.99 -7.29 -11.84
C ALA A 289 11.42 -7.34 -11.25
N ARG A 290 12.34 -6.59 -11.88
CA ARG A 290 13.75 -6.43 -11.46
C ARG A 290 14.05 -5.01 -10.95
N GLU A 291 13.26 -4.03 -11.37
CA GLU A 291 13.20 -2.69 -10.82
C GLU A 291 12.61 -2.66 -9.40
N CYS A 292 12.60 -1.51 -8.74
CA CYS A 292 11.92 -1.31 -7.45
C CYS A 292 10.49 -1.88 -7.46
N ARG A 293 10.14 -2.77 -6.51
CA ARG A 293 8.80 -3.42 -6.44
C ARG A 293 7.64 -2.43 -6.42
N ARG A 294 7.87 -1.22 -5.88
CA ARG A 294 6.86 -0.15 -5.86
C ARG A 294 6.56 0.38 -7.26
N ALA A 295 7.48 0.33 -8.20
CA ALA A 295 7.28 0.92 -9.53
C ALA A 295 6.12 0.29 -10.32
N PRO A 296 6.09 -1.05 -10.55
CA PRO A 296 4.95 -1.68 -11.23
C PRO A 296 3.67 -1.69 -10.38
N LEU A 297 3.78 -1.56 -9.04
CA LEU A 297 2.64 -1.51 -8.13
C LEU A 297 1.93 -0.15 -8.17
N LEU A 298 2.67 0.96 -8.05
CA LEU A 298 2.13 2.33 -8.12
C LEU A 298 1.70 2.68 -9.55
N GLY A 299 2.50 2.30 -10.55
CA GLY A 299 2.17 2.49 -11.96
C GLY A 299 0.87 1.79 -12.37
N TYR A 300 0.52 0.66 -11.76
CA TYR A 300 -0.78 -0.01 -11.98
C TYR A 300 -1.98 0.84 -11.53
N PHE A 301 -1.83 1.57 -10.42
CA PHE A 301 -2.85 2.50 -9.92
C PHE A 301 -2.75 3.91 -10.54
N GLY A 302 -1.83 4.11 -11.49
CA GLY A 302 -1.64 5.38 -12.20
C GLY A 302 -0.84 6.42 -11.42
N GLU A 303 -0.17 6.04 -10.33
CA GLU A 303 0.71 6.93 -9.57
C GLU A 303 2.14 6.88 -10.15
N PRO A 304 2.70 8.02 -10.60
CA PRO A 304 4.08 8.08 -11.07
C PRO A 304 5.05 7.90 -9.91
N VAL A 305 6.15 7.21 -10.18
CA VAL A 305 7.14 6.83 -9.17
C VAL A 305 8.19 7.93 -9.08
N ALA A 306 8.25 8.65 -7.96
CA ALA A 306 9.25 9.70 -7.76
C ALA A 306 10.68 9.14 -7.57
N ASP A 307 10.80 8.00 -6.88
CA ASP A 307 12.09 7.43 -6.46
C ASP A 307 12.42 6.14 -7.21
N ALA A 308 13.56 6.10 -7.92
CA ALA A 308 14.01 4.90 -8.63
C ALA A 308 14.32 3.70 -7.71
N ALA A 309 14.69 3.97 -6.45
CA ALA A 309 14.91 2.98 -5.40
C ALA A 309 14.22 3.43 -4.11
N CYS A 310 13.49 2.51 -3.45
CA CYS A 310 12.69 2.85 -2.27
C CYS A 310 13.30 2.44 -0.92
N GLY A 311 14.46 1.77 -0.90
CA GLY A 311 15.09 1.18 0.30
C GLY A 311 14.27 0.09 1.02
N MET A 312 13.01 -0.11 0.66
CA MET A 312 12.03 -0.95 1.35
C MET A 312 11.45 -2.04 0.43
N CYS A 313 12.26 -2.58 -0.47
CA CYS A 313 11.93 -3.81 -1.19
C CYS A 313 13.17 -4.65 -1.51
N ASP A 314 12.95 -5.94 -1.75
CA ASP A 314 13.99 -6.91 -2.05
C ASP A 314 14.89 -6.52 -3.24
N ASN A 315 14.31 -5.97 -4.30
CA ASN A 315 15.04 -5.55 -5.49
C ASN A 315 15.95 -4.33 -5.23
N CYS A 316 15.58 -3.43 -4.31
CA CYS A 316 16.45 -2.32 -3.90
C CYS A 316 17.57 -2.81 -2.97
N LEU A 317 17.23 -3.56 -1.92
CA LEU A 317 18.22 -4.05 -0.94
C LEU A 317 19.25 -4.99 -1.57
N THR A 318 18.87 -5.78 -2.58
CA THR A 318 19.83 -6.62 -3.34
C THR A 318 20.57 -5.87 -4.45
N ALA A 319 20.30 -4.58 -4.67
CA ALA A 319 21.11 -3.68 -5.49
C ALA A 319 22.09 -2.86 -4.63
N GLU A 320 21.74 -2.58 -3.37
CA GLU A 320 22.52 -1.79 -2.41
C GLU A 320 23.63 -2.56 -1.67
N GLN A 321 23.82 -3.85 -1.95
CA GLN A 321 25.00 -4.62 -1.51
C GLN A 321 26.03 -4.73 -2.62
N PRO A 322 26.97 -3.76 -2.78
CA PRO A 322 28.21 -4.01 -3.48
C PRO A 322 29.07 -4.96 -2.63
N GLU A 323 29.64 -5.98 -3.26
CA GLU A 323 30.68 -6.80 -2.63
C GLU A 323 31.84 -5.89 -2.22
N ALA A 324 32.33 -6.05 -0.99
CA ALA A 324 33.39 -5.22 -0.41
C ALA A 324 34.70 -5.37 -1.20
N GLY A 325 34.89 -4.51 -2.21
CA GLY A 325 36.03 -4.53 -3.13
C GLY A 325 35.71 -4.20 -4.59
N ALA A 326 34.44 -4.28 -5.01
CA ALA A 326 34.05 -3.96 -6.39
C ALA A 326 33.58 -2.50 -6.54
N ALA A 327 34.14 -1.78 -7.51
CA ALA A 327 33.72 -0.43 -7.85
C ALA A 327 32.25 -0.40 -8.35
N ALA A 328 31.54 0.68 -8.05
CA ALA A 328 30.12 0.80 -8.31
C ALA A 328 29.73 0.60 -9.78
N GLY A 329 28.70 -0.22 -10.04
CA GLY A 329 27.92 -0.15 -11.28
C GLY A 329 27.68 -1.45 -12.05
N ALA A 330 28.38 -2.55 -11.77
CA ALA A 330 28.18 -3.81 -12.49
C ALA A 330 28.23 -5.04 -11.58
N LYS A 331 27.07 -5.69 -11.36
CA LYS A 331 27.06 -7.11 -10.99
C LYS A 331 27.80 -7.88 -12.08
N ALA A 332 28.72 -8.77 -11.71
CA ALA A 332 29.55 -9.50 -12.67
C ALA A 332 28.69 -10.25 -13.68
N GLN A 333 28.53 -9.67 -14.87
CA GLN A 333 27.75 -10.24 -15.96
C GLN A 333 28.58 -11.35 -16.60
N THR A 334 28.23 -12.60 -16.31
CA THR A 334 28.85 -13.76 -16.95
C THR A 334 28.30 -13.89 -18.37
N ASP A 335 29.18 -14.12 -19.34
CA ASP A 335 28.77 -14.57 -20.68
C ASP A 335 28.17 -15.98 -20.53
N VAL A 336 26.85 -16.09 -20.72
CA VAL A 336 26.10 -17.35 -20.64
C VAL A 336 25.56 -17.76 -22.01
N THR A 337 26.16 -17.26 -23.09
CA THR A 337 25.67 -17.44 -24.46
C THR A 337 25.47 -18.92 -24.81
N GLU A 338 26.42 -19.80 -24.48
CA GLU A 338 26.29 -21.23 -24.79
C GLU A 338 25.21 -21.91 -23.94
N ALA A 339 25.08 -21.57 -22.65
CA ALA A 339 24.00 -22.04 -21.79
C ALA A 339 22.62 -21.58 -22.30
N ALA A 340 22.52 -20.33 -22.77
CA ALA A 340 21.33 -19.80 -23.41
C ALA A 340 21.00 -20.55 -24.69
N ARG A 341 21.98 -20.75 -25.60
CA ARG A 341 21.79 -21.48 -26.86
C ARG A 341 21.37 -22.93 -26.64
N MET A 342 21.97 -23.61 -25.66
CA MET A 342 21.60 -24.97 -25.26
C MET A 342 20.15 -25.03 -24.77
N PHE A 343 19.75 -24.12 -23.87
CA PHE A 343 18.40 -24.06 -23.32
C PHE A 343 17.36 -23.70 -24.40
N LEU A 344 17.62 -22.68 -25.21
CA LEU A 344 16.77 -22.23 -26.31
C LEU A 344 16.61 -23.33 -27.38
N ARG A 345 17.68 -24.07 -27.69
CA ARG A 345 17.62 -25.22 -28.60
C ARG A 345 16.78 -26.35 -28.01
N CYS A 346 16.87 -26.63 -26.71
CA CYS A 346 16.02 -27.63 -26.07
C CYS A 346 14.53 -27.22 -26.13
N VAL A 347 14.21 -25.93 -25.94
CA VAL A 347 12.85 -25.40 -26.14
C VAL A 347 12.36 -25.62 -27.59
N ALA A 348 13.21 -25.40 -28.59
CA ALA A 348 12.88 -25.66 -29.99
C ALA A 348 12.69 -27.17 -30.31
N GLU A 349 13.64 -28.01 -29.90
CA GLU A 349 13.62 -29.47 -30.13
C GLU A 349 12.43 -30.16 -29.44
N THR A 350 11.98 -29.62 -28.31
CA THR A 350 10.77 -30.10 -27.61
C THR A 350 9.47 -29.48 -28.16
N GLY A 351 9.51 -28.78 -29.31
CA GLY A 351 8.35 -28.24 -30.00
C GLY A 351 7.68 -27.05 -29.32
N GLN A 352 8.34 -26.39 -28.37
CA GLN A 352 7.82 -25.22 -27.64
C GLN A 352 6.53 -25.47 -26.83
N MET A 353 6.25 -26.73 -26.50
CA MET A 353 5.04 -27.16 -25.77
C MET A 353 5.29 -27.38 -24.27
N PHE A 354 6.51 -27.21 -23.79
CA PHE A 354 6.92 -27.62 -22.45
C PHE A 354 7.45 -26.45 -21.62
N GLY A 355 7.14 -26.45 -20.32
CA GLY A 355 7.61 -25.45 -19.37
C GLY A 355 8.97 -25.77 -18.77
N VAL A 356 9.56 -24.76 -18.10
CA VAL A 356 10.92 -24.77 -17.52
C VAL A 356 11.30 -26.12 -16.90
N ALA A 357 10.47 -26.68 -16.01
CA ALA A 357 10.80 -27.91 -15.29
C ALA A 357 11.09 -29.10 -16.21
N HIS A 358 10.38 -29.24 -17.33
CA HIS A 358 10.59 -30.33 -18.29
C HIS A 358 11.82 -30.10 -19.17
N ILE A 359 12.11 -28.84 -19.53
CA ILE A 359 13.34 -28.49 -20.25
C ILE A 359 14.57 -28.78 -19.39
N VAL A 360 14.52 -28.41 -18.10
CA VAL A 360 15.58 -28.73 -17.12
C VAL A 360 15.75 -30.24 -16.93
N ASP A 361 14.66 -31.02 -16.93
CA ASP A 361 14.72 -32.47 -16.87
C ASP A 361 15.43 -33.08 -18.10
N VAL A 362 15.13 -32.59 -19.31
CA VAL A 362 15.79 -33.06 -20.55
C VAL A 362 17.28 -32.70 -20.54
N LEU A 363 17.63 -31.43 -20.30
CA LEU A 363 19.01 -30.95 -20.28
C LEU A 363 19.90 -31.71 -19.27
N ARG A 364 19.33 -32.18 -18.15
CA ARG A 364 20.07 -32.90 -17.11
C ARG A 364 19.95 -34.43 -17.17
N GLY A 365 19.50 -35.00 -18.28
CA GLY A 365 19.46 -36.45 -18.47
C GLY A 365 18.43 -37.17 -17.58
N SER A 366 17.34 -36.51 -17.21
CA SER A 366 16.33 -37.05 -16.29
C SER A 366 15.55 -38.20 -16.94
N ARG A 367 15.60 -39.38 -16.30
CA ARG A 367 14.81 -40.57 -16.70
C ARG A 367 13.35 -40.51 -16.22
N SER A 368 12.78 -39.32 -16.04
CA SER A 368 11.39 -39.19 -15.61
C SER A 368 10.44 -39.78 -16.66
N GLN A 369 9.34 -40.42 -16.24
CA GLN A 369 8.42 -41.08 -17.18
C GLN A 369 7.91 -40.12 -18.27
N LYS A 370 7.83 -38.81 -17.99
CA LYS A 370 7.37 -37.80 -18.94
C LYS A 370 8.40 -37.56 -20.06
N VAL A 371 9.69 -37.55 -19.74
CA VAL A 371 10.78 -37.43 -20.75
C VAL A 371 10.77 -38.65 -21.67
N LEU A 372 10.75 -39.86 -21.09
CA LEU A 372 10.77 -41.12 -21.83
C LEU A 372 9.52 -41.33 -22.70
N ARG A 373 8.32 -41.00 -22.20
CA ARG A 373 7.07 -41.11 -23.00
C ARG A 373 7.07 -40.18 -24.21
N GLN A 374 7.67 -38.99 -24.09
CA GLN A 374 7.80 -38.04 -25.20
C GLN A 374 8.99 -38.34 -26.12
N ARG A 375 9.80 -39.38 -25.81
CA ARG A 375 11.04 -39.74 -26.51
C ARG A 375 12.10 -38.63 -26.49
N HIS A 376 12.06 -37.75 -25.49
CA HIS A 376 12.99 -36.64 -25.37
C HIS A 376 14.40 -37.08 -24.90
N ASP A 377 14.53 -38.34 -24.47
CA ASP A 377 15.81 -39.06 -24.25
C ASP A 377 16.68 -39.21 -25.51
N ARG A 378 16.13 -38.89 -26.69
CA ARG A 378 16.79 -39.00 -28.00
C ARG A 378 17.17 -37.66 -28.63
N LEU A 379 16.92 -36.55 -27.94
CA LEU A 379 17.19 -35.20 -28.44
C LEU A 379 18.68 -34.85 -28.32
N SER A 380 19.20 -33.96 -29.18
CA SER A 380 20.62 -33.59 -29.15
C SER A 380 20.98 -32.83 -27.87
N THR A 381 19.98 -32.18 -27.26
CA THR A 381 20.07 -31.47 -25.98
C THR A 381 19.83 -32.34 -24.75
N TYR A 382 19.53 -33.64 -24.88
CA TYR A 382 19.40 -34.54 -23.73
C TYR A 382 20.76 -34.78 -23.08
N ASP A 383 20.83 -34.68 -21.76
CA ASP A 383 22.06 -34.85 -20.96
C ASP A 383 23.20 -33.84 -21.23
N ALA A 384 22.98 -32.86 -22.12
CA ALA A 384 23.98 -31.88 -22.55
C ALA A 384 24.31 -30.82 -21.48
N GLY A 385 23.44 -30.60 -20.50
CA GLY A 385 23.48 -29.49 -19.54
C GLY A 385 23.96 -29.86 -18.14
N GLN A 386 24.89 -30.79 -17.98
CA GLN A 386 25.37 -31.21 -16.64
C GLN A 386 26.21 -30.16 -15.90
N GLU A 387 26.71 -29.15 -16.61
CA GLU A 387 27.43 -27.98 -16.09
C GLU A 387 26.65 -27.15 -15.05
N PHE A 388 25.31 -27.18 -15.08
CA PHE A 388 24.46 -26.49 -14.10
C PHE A 388 23.53 -27.45 -13.36
N SER A 389 23.37 -27.21 -12.05
CA SER A 389 22.33 -27.87 -11.26
C SER A 389 20.93 -27.51 -11.76
N ALA A 390 19.93 -28.34 -11.43
CA ALA A 390 18.53 -28.05 -11.75
C ALA A 390 18.01 -26.73 -11.12
N LYS A 391 18.68 -26.22 -10.08
CA LYS A 391 18.36 -24.94 -9.45
C LYS A 391 18.96 -23.76 -10.23
N GLN A 392 20.21 -23.88 -10.69
CA GLN A 392 20.87 -22.91 -11.57
C GLN A 392 20.17 -22.83 -12.94
N TRP A 393 19.81 -23.96 -13.56
CA TRP A 393 19.05 -23.94 -14.81
C TRP A 393 17.68 -23.26 -14.69
N ARG A 394 16.97 -23.43 -13.57
CA ARG A 394 15.70 -22.71 -13.32
C ARG A 394 15.91 -21.21 -13.15
N HIS A 395 17.03 -20.79 -12.55
CA HIS A 395 17.43 -19.38 -12.45
C HIS A 395 17.73 -18.80 -13.85
N LEU A 396 18.60 -19.45 -14.63
CA LEU A 396 18.90 -19.08 -16.01
C LEU A 396 17.64 -19.01 -16.89
N ALA A 397 16.71 -19.95 -16.74
CA ALA A 397 15.44 -19.92 -17.47
C ALA A 397 14.59 -18.67 -17.14
N GLN A 398 14.54 -18.23 -15.88
CA GLN A 398 13.87 -16.97 -15.52
C GLN A 398 14.63 -15.75 -16.06
N GLU A 399 15.96 -15.79 -16.08
CA GLU A 399 16.79 -14.75 -16.68
C GLU A 399 16.47 -14.59 -18.18
N PHE A 400 16.47 -15.68 -18.95
CA PHE A 400 16.15 -15.69 -20.39
C PHE A 400 14.73 -15.22 -20.69
N ILE A 401 13.75 -15.55 -19.84
CA ILE A 401 12.38 -15.00 -19.94
C ILE A 401 12.41 -13.49 -19.66
N SER A 402 13.09 -13.04 -18.61
CA SER A 402 13.14 -11.61 -18.23
C SER A 402 13.86 -10.73 -19.24
N GLN A 403 14.84 -11.28 -19.96
CA GLN A 403 15.54 -10.60 -21.06
C GLN A 403 14.76 -10.64 -22.39
N GLY A 404 13.58 -11.27 -22.42
CA GLY A 404 12.73 -11.38 -23.59
C GLY A 404 13.24 -12.36 -24.65
N LEU A 405 14.12 -13.31 -24.31
CA LEU A 405 14.55 -14.39 -25.21
C LEU A 405 13.47 -15.47 -25.36
N LEU A 406 12.73 -15.68 -24.27
CA LEU A 406 11.62 -16.61 -24.18
C LEU A 406 10.36 -15.88 -23.72
N THR A 407 9.21 -16.29 -24.25
CA THR A 407 7.91 -16.01 -23.65
C THR A 407 7.40 -17.28 -22.98
N GLN A 408 6.71 -17.11 -21.85
CA GLN A 408 6.07 -18.21 -21.14
C GLN A 408 4.55 -18.08 -21.29
N ASP A 409 3.92 -19.14 -21.79
CA ASP A 409 2.48 -19.25 -21.90
C ASP A 409 1.81 -19.30 -20.51
N MET A 410 0.73 -18.55 -20.32
CA MET A 410 0.06 -18.41 -19.03
C MET A 410 -0.84 -19.62 -18.68
N GLN A 411 -1.29 -20.39 -19.68
CA GLN A 411 -2.25 -21.48 -19.51
C GLN A 411 -1.56 -22.79 -19.08
N HIS A 412 -0.43 -23.10 -19.72
CA HIS A 412 0.31 -24.36 -19.55
C HIS A 412 1.76 -24.16 -19.10
N GLY A 413 2.23 -22.91 -18.97
CA GLY A 413 3.60 -22.60 -18.60
C GLY A 413 4.63 -22.97 -19.67
N SER A 414 4.20 -23.24 -20.91
CA SER A 414 5.09 -23.65 -22.00
C SER A 414 5.96 -22.50 -22.48
N LEU A 415 7.19 -22.81 -22.89
CA LEU A 415 8.16 -21.83 -23.33
C LEU A 415 8.16 -21.73 -24.85
N ARG A 416 8.11 -20.50 -25.37
CA ARG A 416 8.20 -20.19 -26.81
C ARG A 416 9.35 -19.22 -27.04
N LEU A 417 10.12 -19.46 -28.09
CA LEU A 417 11.14 -18.54 -28.57
C LEU A 417 10.50 -17.22 -29.02
N THR A 418 11.23 -16.14 -28.79
CA THR A 418 10.95 -14.82 -29.37
C THR A 418 11.90 -14.56 -30.55
N PRO A 419 11.66 -13.52 -31.37
CA PRO A 419 12.63 -13.08 -32.37
C PRO A 419 14.03 -12.81 -31.80
N LYS A 420 14.12 -12.40 -30.52
CA LYS A 420 15.39 -12.18 -29.80
C LYS A 420 16.04 -13.51 -29.38
N GLY A 421 15.25 -14.49 -28.95
CA GLY A 421 15.75 -15.86 -28.73
C GLY A 421 16.33 -16.50 -29.99
N ASP A 422 15.72 -16.24 -31.15
CA ASP A 422 16.24 -16.70 -32.45
C ASP A 422 17.56 -16.04 -32.85
N GLN A 423 17.80 -14.78 -32.44
CA GLN A 423 19.08 -14.10 -32.66
C GLN A 423 20.19 -14.70 -31.79
N VAL A 424 19.91 -15.06 -30.55
CA VAL A 424 20.84 -15.78 -29.66
C VAL A 424 21.20 -17.16 -30.22
N LEU A 425 20.24 -17.91 -30.74
CA LEU A 425 20.51 -19.20 -31.42
C LEU A 425 21.49 -19.05 -32.60
N LYS A 426 21.42 -17.91 -33.30
CA LYS A 426 22.33 -17.52 -34.40
C LYS A 426 23.69 -16.97 -33.93
N GLY A 427 23.90 -16.77 -32.63
CA GLY A 427 25.18 -16.38 -32.04
C GLY A 427 25.22 -14.98 -31.40
N GLU A 428 24.08 -14.30 -31.23
CA GLU A 428 24.05 -13.08 -30.41
C GLU A 428 24.38 -13.41 -28.95
N LYS A 429 25.20 -12.56 -28.31
CA LYS A 429 25.68 -12.80 -26.94
C LYS A 429 24.60 -12.57 -25.89
N VAL A 430 24.59 -13.42 -24.87
CA VAL A 430 23.71 -13.30 -23.70
C VAL A 430 24.56 -13.22 -22.45
N TYR A 431 24.29 -12.20 -21.66
CA TYR A 431 24.93 -11.96 -20.38
C TYR A 431 23.92 -12.13 -19.25
N ALA A 432 24.33 -12.81 -18.18
CA ALA A 432 23.48 -13.07 -17.02
C ALA A 432 24.24 -12.91 -15.71
N VAL A 433 23.51 -12.62 -14.64
CA VAL A 433 24.06 -12.72 -13.28
C VAL A 433 23.82 -14.13 -12.77
N LEU A 434 24.87 -14.96 -12.79
CA LEU A 434 24.91 -16.22 -12.07
C LEU A 434 25.01 -15.91 -10.57
N ALA A 435 23.87 -15.92 -9.88
CA ALA A 435 23.86 -15.77 -8.42
C ALA A 435 24.44 -17.02 -7.77
N GLU A 436 25.57 -16.89 -7.06
CA GLU A 436 25.96 -17.90 -6.08
C GLU A 436 24.87 -18.01 -5.01
N LEU A 437 24.43 -19.23 -4.75
CA LEU A 437 23.26 -19.50 -3.94
C LEU A 437 23.58 -19.49 -2.45
N GLN A 438 23.97 -18.33 -1.92
CA GLN A 438 23.96 -18.11 -0.47
C GLN A 438 22.52 -18.19 0.04
N ALA A 439 22.28 -19.17 0.91
CA ALA A 439 21.03 -19.29 1.64
C ALA A 439 21.05 -18.35 2.84
N GLY A 440 19.96 -17.61 3.05
CA GLY A 440 19.81 -16.72 4.19
C GLY A 440 20.18 -15.27 3.88
N VAL A 441 19.34 -14.59 3.09
CA VAL A 441 19.17 -13.14 3.29
C VAL A 441 18.29 -12.97 4.51
N SER A 442 18.88 -13.12 5.70
CA SER A 442 18.46 -12.31 6.82
C SER A 442 18.60 -10.86 6.36
N GLY A 443 17.47 -10.17 6.19
CA GLY A 443 17.52 -8.71 6.05
C GLY A 443 18.27 -8.14 7.25
N PRO A 444 19.01 -7.02 7.10
CA PRO A 444 19.71 -6.42 8.22
C PRO A 444 18.73 -6.27 9.38
N GLU A 445 19.12 -6.82 10.54
CA GLU A 445 18.40 -6.70 11.79
C GLU A 445 18.45 -5.22 12.17
N ALA A 446 17.50 -4.46 11.63
CA ALA A 446 17.47 -3.02 11.78
C ALA A 446 17.45 -2.70 13.26
N GLU A 447 18.45 -1.95 13.72
CA GLU A 447 18.56 -1.50 15.11
C GLU A 447 17.20 -0.95 15.53
N ARG A 448 16.52 -1.69 16.42
CA ARG A 448 15.18 -1.33 16.85
C ARG A 448 15.34 -0.02 17.64
N PRO A 449 14.73 1.10 17.22
CA PRO A 449 14.98 2.41 17.83
C PRO A 449 14.29 2.56 19.21
N TYR A 450 14.02 1.44 19.88
CA TYR A 450 13.27 1.33 21.12
C TYR A 450 13.79 0.16 21.95
N ASN A 451 13.72 0.29 23.27
CA ASN A 451 14.14 -0.76 24.20
C ASN A 451 13.18 -1.96 24.13
N ALA A 452 13.67 -3.10 23.66
CA ALA A 452 12.87 -4.31 23.47
C ALA A 452 12.33 -4.91 24.79
N VAL A 453 13.06 -4.78 25.90
CA VAL A 453 12.64 -5.26 27.22
C VAL A 453 11.46 -4.43 27.73
N LEU A 454 11.58 -3.10 27.68
CA LEU A 454 10.49 -2.20 28.06
C LEU A 454 9.28 -2.40 27.13
N PHE A 455 9.48 -2.53 25.81
CA PHE A 455 8.37 -2.76 24.89
C PHE A 455 7.55 -4.02 25.25
N GLU A 456 8.18 -5.14 25.57
CA GLU A 456 7.46 -6.35 25.97
C GLU A 456 6.81 -6.23 27.36
N GLN A 457 7.43 -5.52 28.32
CA GLN A 457 6.77 -5.18 29.60
C GLN A 457 5.50 -4.33 29.39
N LEU A 458 5.58 -3.29 28.54
CA LEU A 458 4.45 -2.43 28.20
C LEU A 458 3.37 -3.20 27.41
N ARG A 459 3.78 -4.14 26.55
CA ARG A 459 2.88 -5.03 25.80
C ARG A 459 2.12 -5.99 26.73
N ALA A 460 2.79 -6.53 27.74
CA ALA A 460 2.18 -7.36 28.78
C ALA A 460 1.18 -6.56 29.63
N LEU A 461 1.55 -5.37 30.12
CA LEU A 461 0.64 -4.48 30.84
C LEU A 461 -0.58 -4.10 29.99
N ARG A 462 -0.35 -3.75 28.71
CA ARG A 462 -1.43 -3.43 27.76
C ARG A 462 -2.40 -4.59 27.61
N ARG A 463 -1.91 -5.83 27.52
CA ARG A 463 -2.75 -7.03 27.44
C ARG A 463 -3.59 -7.20 28.71
N GLN A 464 -2.98 -7.10 29.89
CA GLN A 464 -3.69 -7.17 31.17
C GLN A 464 -4.83 -6.13 31.25
N LEU A 465 -4.55 -4.87 30.92
CA LEU A 465 -5.55 -3.79 30.89
C LEU A 465 -6.65 -4.00 29.85
N ALA A 466 -6.32 -4.62 28.71
CA ALA A 466 -7.27 -4.94 27.66
C ALA A 466 -8.21 -6.06 28.09
N ASP A 467 -7.69 -7.09 28.75
CA ASP A 467 -8.46 -8.19 29.34
C ASP A 467 -9.37 -7.69 30.48
N GLU A 468 -8.85 -6.87 31.40
CA GLU A 468 -9.62 -6.18 32.45
C GLU A 468 -10.78 -5.33 31.88
N ALA A 469 -10.57 -4.68 30.73
CA ALA A 469 -11.59 -3.85 30.06
C ALA A 469 -12.46 -4.64 29.05
N ASN A 470 -12.17 -5.92 28.82
CA ASN A 470 -12.77 -6.76 27.77
C ASN A 470 -12.64 -6.19 26.33
N LEU A 471 -11.58 -5.41 26.07
CA LEU A 471 -11.30 -4.75 24.78
C LEU A 471 -10.08 -5.39 24.07
N PRO A 472 -9.94 -5.25 22.73
CA PRO A 472 -8.70 -5.58 22.04
C PRO A 472 -7.50 -4.72 22.50
N PRO A 473 -6.27 -5.29 22.63
CA PRO A 473 -5.11 -4.57 23.18
C PRO A 473 -4.79 -3.23 22.50
N PHE A 474 -4.85 -3.16 21.17
CA PHE A 474 -4.52 -1.95 20.42
C PHE A 474 -5.46 -0.77 20.69
N ILE A 475 -6.67 -1.00 21.25
CA ILE A 475 -7.59 0.08 21.64
C ILE A 475 -7.05 0.84 22.86
N ILE A 476 -6.40 0.14 23.79
CA ILE A 476 -5.73 0.74 24.96
C ILE A 476 -4.61 1.67 24.47
N PHE A 477 -3.62 1.11 23.78
CA PHE A 477 -2.57 1.86 23.07
C PHE A 477 -2.10 1.12 21.82
N SER A 478 -1.78 1.84 20.75
CA SER A 478 -1.24 1.24 19.53
C SER A 478 0.20 0.75 19.75
N ASP A 479 0.70 -0.17 18.92
CA ASP A 479 2.11 -0.57 18.98
C ASP A 479 3.05 0.63 18.74
N ARG A 480 2.67 1.59 17.88
CA ARG A 480 3.40 2.86 17.71
C ARG A 480 3.54 3.63 19.02
N SER A 481 2.46 3.75 19.77
CA SER A 481 2.46 4.41 21.09
C SER A 481 3.40 3.69 22.05
N LEU A 482 3.44 2.34 22.04
CA LEU A 482 4.36 1.57 22.87
C LEU A 482 5.83 1.67 22.42
N VAL A 483 6.08 1.72 21.11
CA VAL A 483 7.42 1.98 20.55
C VAL A 483 7.90 3.35 21.00
N GLU A 484 7.08 4.41 20.84
CA GLU A 484 7.44 5.76 21.29
C GLU A 484 7.68 5.82 22.81
N MET A 485 6.89 5.13 23.65
CA MET A 485 7.16 5.00 25.08
C MET A 485 8.51 4.30 25.36
N ALA A 486 8.86 3.27 24.58
CA ALA A 486 10.11 2.52 24.70
C ALA A 486 11.31 3.19 23.99
N THR A 487 11.10 4.29 23.25
CA THR A 487 12.13 5.16 22.66
C THR A 487 12.40 6.38 23.53
N PHE A 488 11.34 7.04 24.04
CA PHE A 488 11.45 8.32 24.75
C PHE A 488 11.46 8.19 26.28
N PHE A 489 11.07 7.03 26.81
CA PHE A 489 11.08 6.73 28.25
C PHE A 489 10.37 7.78 29.13
N PRO A 490 9.13 8.22 28.80
CA PRO A 490 8.46 9.28 29.53
C PRO A 490 8.20 8.89 31.00
N GLN A 491 8.68 9.71 31.93
CA GLN A 491 8.60 9.48 33.38
C GLN A 491 7.60 10.42 34.08
N SER A 492 7.11 11.47 33.40
CA SER A 492 6.10 12.40 33.92
C SER A 492 4.79 12.36 33.10
N PRO A 493 3.62 12.73 33.67
CA PRO A 493 2.36 12.82 32.94
C PRO A 493 2.41 13.74 31.72
N GLU A 494 3.13 14.86 31.82
CA GLU A 494 3.31 15.87 30.77
C GLU A 494 4.10 15.27 29.59
N ARG A 495 5.18 14.55 29.89
CA ARG A 495 5.98 13.82 28.88
C ARG A 495 5.23 12.63 28.29
N PHE A 496 4.35 12.02 29.06
CA PHE A 496 3.48 10.96 28.57
C PHE A 496 2.46 11.49 27.54
N THR A 497 1.98 12.74 27.67
CA THR A 497 1.11 13.36 26.66
C THR A 497 1.80 13.77 25.36
N ASP A 498 3.14 13.86 25.33
CA ASP A 498 3.90 14.08 24.09
C ASP A 498 3.88 12.84 23.15
N ILE A 499 3.46 11.66 23.64
CA ILE A 499 3.46 10.39 22.91
C ILE A 499 2.23 10.26 21.98
N ASP A 500 2.45 9.83 20.73
CA ASP A 500 1.36 9.75 19.75
C ASP A 500 0.31 8.70 20.17
N GLY A 501 -0.94 9.15 20.28
CA GLY A 501 -2.07 8.33 20.73
C GLY A 501 -2.38 8.38 22.23
N VAL A 502 -1.64 9.18 23.01
CA VAL A 502 -1.98 9.53 24.40
C VAL A 502 -2.80 10.82 24.43
N GLY A 503 -4.13 10.70 24.49
CA GLY A 503 -5.03 11.83 24.78
C GLY A 503 -5.40 11.90 26.27
N GLN A 504 -5.90 13.05 26.73
CA GLN A 504 -6.29 13.33 28.13
C GLN A 504 -6.99 12.14 28.83
N ARG A 505 -8.06 11.61 28.21
CA ARG A 505 -8.85 10.47 28.76
C ARG A 505 -8.08 9.16 28.89
N LYS A 506 -7.01 8.96 28.10
CA LYS A 506 -6.12 7.79 28.21
C LYS A 506 -5.04 7.99 29.26
N LEU A 507 -4.54 9.22 29.42
CA LEU A 507 -3.67 9.61 30.53
C LEU A 507 -4.40 9.37 31.87
N GLU A 508 -5.59 9.94 32.04
CA GLU A 508 -6.42 9.80 33.25
C GLU A 508 -6.72 8.33 33.60
N ARG A 509 -7.00 7.49 32.59
CA ARG A 509 -7.46 6.10 32.80
C ARG A 509 -6.34 5.06 32.90
N TYR A 510 -5.21 5.29 32.23
CA TYR A 510 -4.13 4.29 32.11
C TYR A 510 -2.73 4.83 32.44
N GLY A 511 -2.54 6.16 32.45
CA GLY A 511 -1.23 6.82 32.52
C GLY A 511 -0.36 6.35 33.69
N GLU A 512 -0.85 6.41 34.93
CA GLU A 512 -0.06 6.00 36.11
C GLU A 512 0.40 4.54 36.05
N ARG A 513 -0.40 3.61 35.52
CA ARG A 513 0.03 2.20 35.38
C ARG A 513 1.15 2.03 34.36
N PHE A 514 1.13 2.78 33.26
CA PHE A 514 2.21 2.77 32.27
C PHE A 514 3.46 3.50 32.79
N LEU A 515 3.30 4.67 33.40
CA LEU A 515 4.40 5.44 34.01
C LEU A 515 5.11 4.66 35.12
N ALA A 516 4.38 3.88 35.93
CA ALA A 516 5.00 3.02 36.95
C ALA A 516 5.95 1.98 36.35
N VAL A 517 5.56 1.32 35.25
CA VAL A 517 6.41 0.34 34.55
C VAL A 517 7.61 1.01 33.89
N ILE A 518 7.41 2.17 33.24
CA ILE A 518 8.51 2.92 32.61
C ILE A 518 9.52 3.38 33.66
N ARG A 519 9.07 4.00 34.77
CA ARG A 519 9.94 4.43 35.89
C ARG A 519 10.73 3.25 36.47
N ALA A 520 10.09 2.11 36.71
CA ALA A 520 10.77 0.91 37.23
C ALA A 520 11.87 0.42 36.27
N CYS A 521 11.57 0.27 34.98
CA CYS A 521 12.54 -0.16 33.97
C CYS A 521 13.70 0.85 33.81
N CYS A 522 13.41 2.15 33.83
CA CYS A 522 14.43 3.20 33.79
C CYS A 522 15.35 3.19 35.01
N GLN A 523 14.81 2.92 36.20
CA GLN A 523 15.60 2.77 37.44
C GLN A 523 16.47 1.51 37.41
N GLU A 524 15.93 0.37 36.96
CA GLU A 524 16.66 -0.90 36.85
C GLU A 524 17.79 -0.86 35.81
N GLN A 525 17.59 -0.17 34.69
CA GLN A 525 18.55 -0.11 33.57
C GLN A 525 19.38 1.17 33.51
N GLY A 526 19.18 2.12 34.45
CA GLY A 526 19.89 3.39 34.49
C GLY A 526 19.58 4.34 33.30
N ILE A 527 18.41 4.17 32.68
CA ILE A 527 18.02 4.90 31.45
C ILE A 527 17.45 6.27 31.80
N GLN A 528 17.97 7.32 31.16
CA GLN A 528 17.44 8.68 31.26
C GLN A 528 16.29 8.92 30.27
N GLU A 529 15.35 9.77 30.66
CA GLU A 529 14.25 10.23 29.79
C GLU A 529 14.81 10.98 28.56
N ILE A 530 14.35 10.61 27.36
CA ILE A 530 14.74 11.27 26.11
C ILE A 530 13.56 12.16 25.70
N ALA A 531 13.75 13.48 25.80
CA ALA A 531 12.72 14.42 25.36
C ALA A 531 12.46 14.25 23.86
N LYS A 532 11.23 13.84 23.49
CA LYS A 532 10.72 13.89 22.12
C LYS A 532 10.78 15.34 21.67
N SER A 533 11.75 15.68 20.79
CA SER A 533 11.89 17.06 20.32
C SER A 533 10.61 17.45 19.58
N SER A 534 9.96 18.52 20.04
CA SER A 534 8.62 18.91 19.59
C SER A 534 8.60 19.53 18.19
N ALA A 535 9.57 19.23 17.34
CA ALA A 535 9.67 19.69 15.95
C ALA A 535 8.46 19.28 15.07
N ALA A 536 7.69 18.26 15.49
CA ALA A 536 6.46 17.84 14.81
C ALA A 536 5.16 18.16 15.60
N SER A 537 5.24 18.49 16.90
CA SER A 537 4.07 18.72 17.78
C SER A 537 3.85 20.19 18.18
N ALA A 538 4.85 21.06 17.99
CA ALA A 538 4.80 22.50 18.27
C ALA A 538 3.93 23.31 17.28
N ARG A 539 2.77 22.77 16.89
CA ARG A 539 1.72 23.47 16.11
C ARG A 539 0.33 23.45 16.76
N ALA A 540 0.19 22.85 17.95
CA ALA A 540 -1.03 22.91 18.74
C ALA A 540 -0.80 23.62 20.09
N THR A 541 -1.37 24.82 20.21
CA THR A 541 -1.67 25.52 21.47
C THR A 541 -0.54 25.83 22.46
N THR A 542 0.23 26.87 22.13
CA THR A 542 0.46 27.97 23.09
C THR A 542 0.06 29.28 22.41
N ARG A 543 -1.04 29.90 22.86
CA ARG A 543 -1.52 31.19 22.38
C ARG A 543 -1.40 32.21 23.51
N THR A 544 -0.51 33.19 23.32
CA THR A 544 -0.33 34.54 23.91
C THR A 544 1.17 34.77 24.06
N SER A 545 1.83 35.77 23.45
CA SER A 545 1.41 36.84 22.54
C SER A 545 2.66 37.55 21.99
N ASP A 546 2.78 38.00 20.74
CA ASP A 546 1.89 37.83 19.58
C ASP A 546 2.66 38.06 18.24
N LYS A 547 1.98 38.49 17.16
CA LYS A 547 2.42 38.59 15.74
C LYS A 547 2.46 37.25 15.00
N ARG A 548 1.66 37.17 13.94
CA ARG A 548 1.64 36.03 13.02
C ARG A 548 2.80 36.17 12.05
N ARG A 549 3.41 35.06 11.61
CA ARG A 549 4.59 35.06 10.72
C ARG A 549 4.43 35.88 9.42
N PHE A 550 3.20 36.11 8.93
CA PHE A 550 2.96 36.98 7.77
C PHE A 550 2.94 38.48 8.13
N GLU A 551 2.58 38.82 9.37
CA GLU A 551 2.67 40.17 9.92
C GLU A 551 4.15 40.53 10.16
N GLU A 552 4.94 39.60 10.71
CA GLU A 552 6.40 39.73 10.88
C GLU A 552 7.14 39.93 9.53
N VAL A 553 6.87 39.07 8.53
CA VAL A 553 7.42 39.20 7.17
C VAL A 553 6.97 40.50 6.50
N GLY A 554 5.71 40.92 6.70
CA GLY A 554 5.16 42.16 6.18
C GLY A 554 5.77 43.42 6.79
N GLU A 555 6.02 43.41 8.10
CA GLU A 555 6.68 44.49 8.81
C GLU A 555 8.17 44.62 8.44
N LEU A 556 8.90 43.52 8.30
CA LEU A 556 10.29 43.56 7.84
C LEU A 556 10.39 44.05 6.39
N PHE A 557 9.46 43.65 5.52
CA PHE A 557 9.37 44.20 4.17
C PHE A 557 9.07 45.70 4.21
N ALA A 558 8.12 46.16 5.03
CA ALA A 558 7.82 47.58 5.23
C ALA A 558 9.01 48.37 5.83
N ALA A 559 9.84 47.73 6.67
CA ALA A 559 11.05 48.31 7.26
C ALA A 559 12.24 48.45 6.29
N GLY A 560 12.17 47.85 5.09
CA GLY A 560 13.15 48.04 4.01
C GLY A 560 13.74 46.76 3.41
N HIS A 561 13.48 45.58 3.99
CA HIS A 561 14.06 44.32 3.50
C HIS A 561 13.50 43.89 2.14
N SER A 562 14.37 43.40 1.25
CA SER A 562 13.95 42.88 -0.07
C SER A 562 13.29 41.49 0.05
N VAL A 563 12.66 41.01 -1.03
CA VAL A 563 12.06 39.66 -1.04
C VAL A 563 13.15 38.60 -0.88
N GLU A 564 14.29 38.78 -1.54
CA GLU A 564 15.45 37.90 -1.52
C GLU A 564 16.13 37.85 -0.13
N GLU A 565 16.20 38.98 0.56
CA GLU A 565 16.69 39.04 1.95
C GLU A 565 15.78 38.25 2.90
N LEU A 566 14.45 38.36 2.72
CA LEU A 566 13.47 37.64 3.52
C LEU A 566 13.48 36.13 3.22
N GLU A 567 13.72 35.72 1.97
CA GLU A 567 13.95 34.32 1.61
C GLU A 567 15.14 33.73 2.35
N ALA A 568 16.28 34.44 2.36
CA ALA A 568 17.48 34.02 3.07
C ALA A 568 17.27 33.97 4.59
N LEU A 569 16.68 35.02 5.17
CA LEU A 569 16.42 35.14 6.61
C LEU A 569 15.50 34.03 7.15
N TYR A 570 14.47 33.67 6.38
CA TYR A 570 13.49 32.65 6.79
C TYR A 570 13.73 31.25 6.20
N SER A 571 14.74 31.09 5.34
CA SER A 571 15.07 29.84 4.62
C SER A 571 13.87 29.25 3.87
N VAL A 572 13.15 30.10 3.12
CA VAL A 572 11.98 29.73 2.30
C VAL A 572 12.07 30.33 0.90
N LYS A 573 11.34 29.77 -0.07
CA LYS A 573 11.32 30.25 -1.46
C LYS A 573 10.46 31.52 -1.63
N THR A 574 10.73 32.30 -2.68
CA THR A 574 10.01 33.51 -3.13
C THR A 574 8.50 33.39 -3.01
N ALA A 575 7.90 32.35 -3.58
CA ALA A 575 6.45 32.11 -3.55
C ALA A 575 5.86 32.05 -2.12
N THR A 576 6.66 31.66 -1.11
CA THR A 576 6.26 31.67 0.30
C THR A 576 6.28 33.06 0.90
N ILE A 577 7.32 33.86 0.63
CA ILE A 577 7.38 35.27 1.05
C ILE A 577 6.28 36.09 0.38
N VAL A 578 6.09 35.94 -0.94
CA VAL A 578 5.01 36.58 -1.72
C VAL A 578 3.62 36.19 -1.19
N SER A 579 3.41 34.93 -0.81
CA SER A 579 2.17 34.47 -0.16
C SER A 579 1.95 35.10 1.23
N HIS A 580 3.02 35.32 1.99
CA HIS A 580 2.95 36.05 3.26
C HIS A 580 2.63 37.53 3.06
N LEU A 581 3.29 38.22 2.12
CA LEU A 581 3.02 39.62 1.79
C LEU A 581 1.60 39.82 1.22
N HIS A 582 1.11 38.89 0.40
CA HIS A 582 -0.29 38.90 -0.07
C HIS A 582 -1.29 38.76 1.08
N ARG A 583 -0.99 37.93 2.09
CA ARG A 583 -1.84 37.80 3.28
C ARG A 583 -1.76 39.02 4.19
N TYR A 584 -0.60 39.69 4.25
CA TYR A 584 -0.42 40.96 4.96
C TYR A 584 -1.26 42.08 4.32
N LEU A 585 -1.24 42.16 2.99
CA LEU A 585 -2.10 43.06 2.20
C LEU A 585 -3.59 42.77 2.39
N GLN A 586 -4.01 41.50 2.34
CA GLN A 586 -5.38 41.08 2.63
C GLN A 586 -5.82 41.35 4.08
N ALA A 587 -4.89 41.49 5.03
CA ALA A 587 -5.17 41.89 6.40
C ALA A 587 -5.32 43.42 6.57
N GLY A 588 -5.16 44.20 5.49
CA GLY A 588 -5.36 45.66 5.47
C GLY A 588 -4.07 46.48 5.67
N HIS A 589 -2.89 45.85 5.62
CA HIS A 589 -1.62 46.56 5.75
C HIS A 589 -1.03 46.89 4.36
N PRO A 590 -0.45 48.08 4.15
CA PRO A 590 0.12 48.45 2.86
C PRO A 590 1.37 47.63 2.52
N VAL A 591 1.53 47.28 1.23
CA VAL A 591 2.72 46.65 0.67
C VAL A 591 3.21 47.53 -0.48
N ASP A 592 4.51 47.86 -0.51
CA ASP A 592 5.08 48.69 -1.56
C ASP A 592 5.18 47.92 -2.89
N ALA A 593 4.23 48.18 -3.78
CA ALA A 593 4.20 47.62 -5.14
C ALA A 593 5.50 47.89 -5.93
N GLY A 594 6.12 49.06 -5.78
CA GLY A 594 7.37 49.40 -6.45
C GLY A 594 8.57 48.57 -6.01
N ARG A 595 8.50 47.97 -4.81
CA ARG A 595 9.50 47.03 -4.30
C ARG A 595 9.14 45.56 -4.55
N VAL A 596 7.84 45.23 -4.68
CA VAL A 596 7.40 43.89 -5.10
C VAL A 596 7.77 43.61 -6.56
N ILE A 597 7.62 44.58 -7.46
CA ILE A 597 7.94 44.39 -8.89
C ILE A 597 9.44 44.14 -9.14
N GLY A 598 10.32 44.60 -8.24
CA GLY A 598 11.76 44.32 -8.29
C GLY A 598 12.12 42.85 -8.08
N ALA A 599 11.23 42.05 -7.49
CA ALA A 599 11.38 40.61 -7.31
C ALA A 599 10.82 39.79 -8.50
N SER A 600 10.33 40.44 -9.56
CA SER A 600 9.94 39.77 -10.81
C SER A 600 11.07 39.83 -11.83
N GLY A 601 11.42 38.68 -12.42
CA GLY A 601 12.39 38.58 -13.50
C GLY A 601 11.84 38.94 -14.89
N LEU A 602 10.57 39.37 -14.99
CA LEU A 602 9.90 39.64 -16.26
C LEU A 602 10.33 40.98 -16.89
N LEU A 603 10.40 41.00 -18.23
CA LEU A 603 10.58 42.24 -18.99
C LEU A 603 9.35 43.16 -18.86
N PRO A 604 9.51 44.49 -18.89
CA PRO A 604 8.39 45.43 -18.70
C PRO A 604 7.21 45.24 -19.67
N GLU A 605 7.49 44.82 -20.92
CA GLU A 605 6.46 44.51 -21.92
C GLU A 605 5.63 43.28 -21.51
N THR A 606 6.28 42.23 -21.00
CA THR A 606 5.62 41.03 -20.47
C THR A 606 4.86 41.34 -19.17
N GLN A 607 5.40 42.20 -18.31
CA GLN A 607 4.71 42.68 -17.12
C GLN A 607 3.39 43.39 -17.50
N GLN A 608 3.39 44.25 -18.51
CA GLN A 608 2.16 44.89 -19.00
C GLN A 608 1.13 43.88 -19.56
N GLN A 609 1.58 42.84 -20.27
CA GLN A 609 0.69 41.77 -20.74
C GLN A 609 0.04 40.99 -19.58
N VAL A 610 0.81 40.69 -18.53
CA VAL A 610 0.30 40.04 -17.32
C VAL A 610 -0.72 40.92 -16.59
N LEU A 611 -0.48 42.22 -16.49
CA LEU A 611 -1.42 43.18 -15.88
C LEU A 611 -2.75 43.24 -16.67
N ALA A 612 -2.69 43.31 -18.00
CA ALA A 612 -3.89 43.30 -18.85
C ALA A 612 -4.69 41.99 -18.73
N ALA A 613 -4.01 40.85 -18.59
CA ALA A 613 -4.67 39.56 -18.33
C ALA A 613 -5.32 39.50 -16.93
N PHE A 614 -4.76 40.21 -15.93
CA PHE A 614 -5.40 40.38 -14.63
C PHE A 614 -6.60 41.34 -14.67
N ASP A 615 -6.57 42.39 -15.49
CA ASP A 615 -7.73 43.27 -15.74
C ASP A 615 -8.90 42.51 -16.39
N GLU A 616 -8.62 41.55 -17.28
CA GLU A 616 -9.65 40.76 -17.99
C GLU A 616 -10.21 39.58 -17.15
N HIS A 617 -9.36 38.85 -16.43
CA HIS A 617 -9.76 37.60 -15.76
C HIS A 617 -9.82 37.69 -14.22
N GLY A 618 -9.34 38.79 -13.64
CA GLY A 618 -9.31 39.04 -12.20
C GLY A 618 -8.15 38.34 -11.46
N PRO A 619 -7.65 38.92 -10.35
CA PRO A 619 -6.49 38.40 -9.63
C PRO A 619 -6.76 37.13 -8.79
N GLU A 620 -8.03 36.76 -8.54
CA GLU A 620 -8.35 35.70 -7.57
C GLU A 620 -7.81 34.32 -7.98
N ARG A 621 -7.81 33.99 -9.27
CA ARG A 621 -7.39 32.68 -9.81
C ARG A 621 -6.33 32.88 -10.89
N LEU A 622 -5.14 32.30 -10.68
CA LEU A 622 -4.03 32.40 -11.63
C LEU A 622 -4.19 31.51 -12.88
N GLY A 623 -5.01 30.45 -12.83
CA GLY A 623 -5.21 29.52 -13.94
C GLY A 623 -5.67 30.20 -15.25
N PRO A 624 -6.79 30.96 -15.24
CA PRO A 624 -7.25 31.70 -16.42
C PRO A 624 -6.22 32.68 -16.97
N VAL A 625 -5.47 33.37 -16.10
CA VAL A 625 -4.40 34.31 -16.48
C VAL A 625 -3.21 33.58 -17.12
N PHE A 626 -2.82 32.43 -16.58
CA PHE A 626 -1.79 31.57 -17.13
C PHE A 626 -2.18 31.00 -18.51
N GLU A 627 -3.45 30.62 -18.68
CA GLU A 627 -4.00 30.14 -19.96
C GLU A 627 -4.08 31.26 -21.02
N ALA A 628 -4.51 32.47 -20.64
CA ALA A 628 -4.56 33.63 -21.52
C ALA A 628 -3.16 34.07 -22.02
N LEU A 629 -2.13 33.89 -21.19
CA LEU A 629 -0.72 34.11 -21.53
C LEU A 629 -0.07 32.91 -22.23
N GLY A 630 -0.84 31.88 -22.61
CA GLY A 630 -0.35 30.69 -23.32
C GLY A 630 0.70 29.88 -22.55
N GLY A 631 0.77 30.02 -21.22
CA GLY A 631 1.80 29.42 -20.37
C GLY A 631 3.20 30.03 -20.51
N ALA A 632 3.33 31.20 -21.14
CA ALA A 632 4.62 31.87 -21.35
C ALA A 632 5.25 32.46 -20.06
N VAL A 633 4.46 32.60 -18.99
CA VAL A 633 4.88 33.15 -17.69
C VAL A 633 4.67 32.08 -16.61
N SER A 634 5.68 31.84 -15.77
CA SER A 634 5.61 30.82 -14.71
C SER A 634 4.61 31.19 -13.60
N TYR A 635 4.06 30.20 -12.89
CA TYR A 635 3.18 30.46 -11.76
C TYR A 635 3.84 31.25 -10.62
N ASP A 636 5.16 31.08 -10.41
CA ASP A 636 5.91 31.84 -9.41
C ASP A 636 5.97 33.33 -9.77
N GLU A 637 6.22 33.67 -11.04
CA GLU A 637 6.15 35.06 -11.54
C GLU A 637 4.71 35.61 -11.50
N LEU A 638 3.70 34.81 -11.85
CA LEU A 638 2.29 35.22 -11.72
C LEU A 638 1.89 35.48 -10.26
N HIS A 639 2.50 34.81 -9.28
CA HIS A 639 2.29 35.11 -7.87
C HIS A 639 2.87 36.49 -7.48
N VAL A 640 4.08 36.83 -7.95
CA VAL A 640 4.69 38.16 -7.75
C VAL A 640 3.86 39.24 -8.44
N MET A 641 3.52 39.03 -9.72
CA MET A 641 2.73 39.98 -10.51
C MET A 641 1.31 40.18 -9.96
N ARG A 642 0.69 39.15 -9.39
CA ARG A 642 -0.58 39.31 -8.68
C ARG A 642 -0.44 40.17 -7.43
N LEU A 643 0.62 39.96 -6.63
CA LEU A 643 0.85 40.78 -5.44
C LEU A 643 1.07 42.24 -5.84
N TYR A 644 1.85 42.49 -6.90
CA TYR A 644 2.03 43.82 -7.48
C TYR A 644 0.70 44.44 -7.96
N TYR A 645 -0.12 43.68 -8.70
CA TYR A 645 -1.42 44.13 -9.21
C TYR A 645 -2.39 44.51 -8.07
N VAL A 646 -2.46 43.71 -7.01
CA VAL A 646 -3.37 43.95 -5.86
C VAL A 646 -2.84 45.04 -4.90
N ALA A 647 -1.54 45.35 -4.94
CA ALA A 647 -0.90 46.39 -4.13
C ALA A 647 -0.80 47.76 -4.82
N ARG A 648 -1.27 47.87 -6.07
CA ARG A 648 -1.19 49.07 -6.91
C ARG A 648 -2.33 50.08 -6.66
#